data_AF-A0A5F8GC37-F1
#
_entry.id   AF-A0A5F8GC37-F1
#
_cell.length_a   1.000
_cell.length_b   1.000
_cell.length_c   1.000
_cell.angle_alpha   90.00
_cell.angle_beta   90.00
_cell.angle_gamma   90.00
#
_symmetry.space_group_name_H-M   'P 1'
#
loop_
_entity.id
_entity.type
_entity.pdbx_description
1 polymer ?
#
loop_
_entity_poly.entity_id
_entity_poly.type
_entity_poly.pdbx_seq_one_letter_code
_entity_poly.pdbx_strand_id
1 'polypeptide(L)'
;MLVQEQISLGHLEPSTSPWNTPIFVIKKKAGGWRLLQDLREVNKTMIPMGALQPGLPSPTAIPKGFHKIVIDIKDCFFSIPLHPHDCPRFAFSIPVVNQIGPNPRFQWRVLPQGMANSPTLCQKYVAQTIDPIRLRFPSAYIIHYMDDLLIAAPSPQLTQTIAQTITSALQDRGFKIAPDKVQVQYPFSFLGFRLELDHLFTHKVTLNRSTLKTLNDFQKLLGDINWLRPYLALAKVDLRPLEDILCGDTDPSSSRSLTPEGEISLQKVEQAIARQNIGYFSPKDPLYLIIFSTEFSPTGLLWQDPSPLIWLHLPLASRKILIPYPDLVAQLIMMGVRLATRHFGRQPDHIVSPYNKEQLRWLQTQNDNWAILISSYQGTIGNHMPSNKLLQFFTLTPFTLTRVTQSSPIPGAPTIFVDGSKTGLAAIVMHDCPHTIHTPYQSAQLVELYAALTVFISLPESPFNLYSDSRYVVKSLLRLEATPVIQPTTATFFLFTKIQQAIRARSPFFIGHIRAHSGLPGPLALGNDLADQYTRLAALAVPTVPSLDPISLATEAHKLHHLNAHTLRLAYKITREQARAIVKGCKNCLTLLPEPHLGVNPRGLLPGHLWQMDVTHVPSFAKLKYVHVSIDTFSGFLFASAQSGEATKHVIKHMFLAMSVMGRPLTLKTDNGPGYASRSFKQFCAQLGIKHITGIPYNPQGQ
;
A
#
# COMPACT_ATOMS: atom_id res chain seq x y z
N MET A 1 -29.68 -40.10 -1.58
CA MET A 1 -28.81 -40.67 -0.52
C MET A 1 -28.23 -39.59 0.39
N LEU A 2 -27.40 -38.65 -0.10
CA LEU A 2 -26.77 -37.61 0.75
C LEU A 2 -27.75 -36.75 1.54
N VAL A 3 -28.84 -36.28 0.93
CA VAL A 3 -29.84 -35.46 1.64
C VAL A 3 -30.55 -36.27 2.72
N GLN A 4 -30.85 -37.54 2.45
CA GLN A 4 -31.49 -38.42 3.44
C GLN A 4 -30.61 -38.62 4.68
N GLU A 5 -29.30 -38.73 4.48
CA GLU A 5 -28.32 -38.79 5.58
C GLU A 5 -28.32 -37.51 6.43
N GLN A 6 -28.38 -36.34 5.79
CA GLN A 6 -28.45 -35.07 6.51
C GLN A 6 -29.79 -34.88 7.26
N ILE A 7 -30.90 -35.43 6.73
CA ILE A 7 -32.19 -35.47 7.42
C ILE A 7 -32.12 -36.42 8.64
N SER A 8 -31.54 -37.61 8.49
CA SER A 8 -31.42 -38.56 9.61
C SER A 8 -30.50 -38.04 10.73
N LEU A 9 -29.53 -37.18 10.38
CA LEU A 9 -28.70 -36.45 11.35
C LEU A 9 -29.40 -35.23 11.97
N GLY A 10 -30.60 -34.86 11.50
CA GLY A 10 -31.36 -33.71 11.99
C GLY A 10 -30.87 -32.35 11.49
N HIS A 11 -29.93 -32.34 10.53
CA HIS A 11 -29.36 -31.09 9.97
C HIS A 11 -30.32 -30.40 8.98
N LEU A 12 -31.20 -31.19 8.36
CA LEU A 12 -32.19 -30.74 7.37
C LEU A 12 -33.62 -31.07 7.81
N GLU A 13 -34.55 -30.25 7.35
CA GLU A 13 -35.99 -30.51 7.45
C GLU A 13 -36.71 -30.09 6.15
N PRO A 14 -37.89 -30.65 5.86
CA PRO A 14 -38.74 -30.18 4.77
C PRO A 14 -39.07 -28.69 4.92
N SER A 15 -39.14 -27.97 3.80
CA SER A 15 -39.37 -26.52 3.81
C SER A 15 -40.42 -26.08 2.81
N THR A 16 -41.27 -25.15 3.23
CA THR A 16 -42.21 -24.39 2.38
C THR A 16 -41.70 -22.97 2.08
N SER A 17 -40.43 -22.69 2.40
CA SER A 17 -39.83 -21.35 2.27
C SER A 17 -39.98 -20.81 0.85
N PRO A 18 -40.25 -19.50 0.68
CA PRO A 18 -40.23 -18.85 -0.63
C PRO A 18 -38.82 -18.71 -1.20
N TRP A 19 -37.77 -18.89 -0.39
CA TRP A 19 -36.39 -18.85 -0.83
C TRP A 19 -36.00 -20.16 -1.51
N ASN A 20 -35.07 -20.09 -2.47
CA ASN A 20 -34.49 -21.28 -3.07
C ASN A 20 -33.10 -20.97 -3.65
N THR A 21 -32.11 -21.79 -3.31
CA THR A 21 -30.77 -21.69 -3.87
C THR A 21 -30.38 -22.97 -4.61
N PRO A 22 -29.51 -22.88 -5.65
CA PRO A 22 -28.98 -24.06 -6.31
C PRO A 22 -28.20 -24.97 -5.37
N ILE A 23 -28.30 -26.29 -5.60
CA ILE A 23 -27.50 -27.30 -4.91
C ILE A 23 -26.88 -28.25 -5.93
N PHE A 24 -25.65 -28.67 -5.70
CA PHE A 24 -24.91 -29.55 -6.59
C PHE A 24 -23.99 -30.49 -5.80
N VAL A 25 -23.43 -31.48 -6.49
CA VAL A 25 -22.50 -32.45 -5.91
C VAL A 25 -21.17 -32.42 -6.63
N ILE A 26 -20.08 -32.55 -5.87
CA ILE A 26 -18.73 -32.70 -6.41
C ILE A 26 -18.11 -34.00 -5.92
N LYS A 27 -17.28 -34.64 -6.76
CA LYS A 27 -16.57 -35.86 -6.40
C LYS A 27 -15.39 -35.52 -5.48
N LYS A 28 -15.26 -36.20 -4.35
CA LYS A 28 -14.10 -36.04 -3.45
C LYS A 28 -12.88 -36.74 -4.06
N LYS A 29 -11.67 -36.21 -3.79
CA LYS A 29 -10.40 -36.83 -4.22
C LYS A 29 -10.23 -38.26 -3.69
N ALA A 30 -10.69 -38.52 -2.46
CA ALA A 30 -10.63 -39.84 -1.81
C ALA A 30 -11.80 -40.79 -2.17
N GLY A 31 -12.65 -40.42 -3.15
CA GLY A 31 -13.88 -41.15 -3.46
C GLY A 31 -15.11 -40.63 -2.70
N GLY A 32 -16.29 -40.91 -3.25
CA GLY A 32 -17.57 -40.39 -2.75
C GLY A 32 -17.93 -38.98 -3.25
N TRP A 33 -19.08 -38.49 -2.79
CA TRP A 33 -19.68 -37.21 -3.23
C TRP A 33 -19.78 -36.23 -2.05
N ARG A 34 -19.61 -34.93 -2.32
CA ARG A 34 -19.83 -33.84 -1.37
C ARG A 34 -20.98 -32.97 -1.89
N LEU A 35 -21.97 -32.74 -1.02
CA LEU A 35 -23.07 -31.82 -1.28
C LEU A 35 -22.61 -30.37 -1.06
N LEU A 36 -22.90 -29.49 -2.01
CA LEU A 36 -22.58 -28.07 -1.95
C LEU A 36 -23.79 -27.23 -2.39
N GLN A 37 -24.12 -26.21 -1.60
CA GLN A 37 -25.17 -25.26 -1.90
C GLN A 37 -24.54 -23.94 -2.33
N ASP A 38 -25.07 -23.34 -3.40
CA ASP A 38 -24.62 -22.03 -3.86
C ASP A 38 -25.31 -20.92 -3.06
N LEU A 39 -24.61 -20.40 -2.05
CA LEU A 39 -25.12 -19.36 -1.16
C LEU A 39 -24.71 -17.95 -1.58
N ARG A 40 -24.21 -17.73 -2.81
CA ARG A 40 -23.72 -16.41 -3.25
C ARG A 40 -24.77 -15.30 -3.14
N GLU A 41 -26.00 -15.53 -3.59
CA GLU A 41 -27.07 -14.52 -3.50
C GLU A 41 -27.56 -14.33 -2.06
N VAL A 42 -27.65 -15.41 -1.27
CA VAL A 42 -28.00 -15.32 0.15
C VAL A 42 -26.97 -14.48 0.90
N ASN A 43 -25.68 -14.73 0.66
CA ASN A 43 -24.57 -14.01 1.28
C ASN A 43 -24.62 -12.49 1.01
N LYS A 44 -25.11 -12.04 -0.16
CA LYS A 44 -25.28 -10.60 -0.46
C LYS A 44 -26.32 -9.91 0.43
N THR A 45 -27.27 -10.66 0.97
CA THR A 45 -28.31 -10.13 1.87
C THR A 45 -27.86 -10.04 3.33
N MET A 46 -26.68 -10.57 3.64
CA MET A 46 -26.15 -10.64 5.00
C MET A 46 -25.17 -9.48 5.27
N ILE A 47 -25.13 -9.04 6.53
CA ILE A 47 -24.06 -8.15 7.00
C ILE A 47 -22.82 -9.02 7.27
N PRO A 48 -21.68 -8.77 6.60
CA PRO A 48 -20.47 -9.56 6.81
C PRO A 48 -19.91 -9.27 8.21
N MET A 49 -19.64 -10.32 8.98
CA MET A 49 -19.04 -10.17 10.32
C MET A 49 -17.52 -9.97 10.27
N GLY A 50 -16.89 -10.21 9.11
CA GLY A 50 -15.43 -10.24 8.98
C GLY A 50 -14.80 -11.48 9.63
N ALA A 51 -13.53 -11.74 9.30
CA ALA A 51 -12.76 -12.82 9.92
C ALA A 51 -12.26 -12.40 11.31
N LEU A 52 -12.46 -13.24 12.32
CA LEU A 52 -11.92 -12.99 13.67
C LEU A 52 -10.39 -13.10 13.71
N GLN A 53 -9.83 -13.92 12.83
CA GLN A 53 -8.39 -14.08 12.64
C GLN A 53 -8.05 -13.78 11.17
N PRO A 54 -7.41 -12.63 10.87
CA PRO A 54 -7.11 -12.23 9.49
C PRO A 54 -5.98 -13.06 8.83
N GLY A 55 -5.33 -13.96 9.56
CA GLY A 55 -4.28 -14.83 9.03
C GLY A 55 -4.14 -16.12 9.84
N LEU A 56 -3.40 -17.08 9.27
CA LEU A 56 -3.12 -18.37 9.89
C LEU A 56 -2.19 -18.21 11.11
N PRO A 57 -2.46 -18.88 12.24
CA PRO A 57 -1.52 -18.92 13.35
C PRO A 57 -0.27 -19.68 12.92
N SER A 58 0.91 -19.10 13.14
CA SER A 58 2.19 -19.73 12.82
C SER A 58 2.57 -20.74 13.91
N PRO A 59 2.82 -22.01 13.57
CA PRO A 59 3.27 -23.01 14.55
C PRO A 59 4.65 -22.72 15.13
N THR A 60 5.46 -21.87 14.50
CA THR A 60 6.77 -21.43 15.01
C THR A 60 6.67 -20.80 16.40
N ALA A 61 5.53 -20.18 16.74
CA ALA A 61 5.30 -19.55 18.04
C ALA A 61 5.01 -20.55 19.18
N ILE A 62 4.78 -21.83 18.88
CA ILE A 62 4.61 -22.86 19.91
C ILE A 62 5.91 -22.94 20.73
N PRO A 63 5.84 -22.86 22.07
CA PRO A 63 7.05 -22.93 22.89
C PRO A 63 7.84 -24.22 22.68
N LYS A 64 9.15 -24.08 22.48
CA LYS A 64 10.09 -25.19 22.33
C LYS A 64 10.00 -26.16 23.52
N GLY A 65 10.03 -27.46 23.22
CA GLY A 65 9.97 -28.54 24.23
C GLY A 65 8.58 -28.87 24.75
N PHE A 66 7.52 -28.15 24.35
CA PHE A 66 6.17 -28.47 24.80
C PHE A 66 5.63 -29.74 24.12
N HIS A 67 4.95 -30.58 24.91
CA HIS A 67 4.22 -31.75 24.44
C HIS A 67 2.91 -31.33 23.80
N LYS A 68 2.58 -31.89 22.63
CA LYS A 68 1.50 -31.43 21.75
C LYS A 68 0.42 -32.50 21.60
N ILE A 69 -0.84 -32.07 21.46
CA ILE A 69 -1.97 -32.89 21.04
C ILE A 69 -2.76 -32.06 20.02
N VAL A 70 -3.17 -32.67 18.91
CA VAL A 70 -4.02 -32.02 17.89
C VAL A 70 -5.38 -32.70 17.87
N ILE A 71 -6.44 -31.89 17.87
CA ILE A 71 -7.84 -32.32 17.85
C ILE A 71 -8.52 -31.69 16.63
N ASP A 72 -9.22 -32.51 15.85
CA ASP A 72 -10.08 -32.10 14.74
C ASP A 72 -11.55 -32.19 15.19
N ILE A 73 -12.27 -31.08 15.11
CA ILE A 73 -13.70 -31.01 15.40
C ILE A 73 -14.46 -31.43 14.13
N LYS A 74 -15.05 -32.62 14.17
CA LYS A 74 -15.77 -33.16 13.03
C LYS A 74 -17.03 -32.34 12.76
N ASP A 75 -17.17 -31.90 11.51
CA ASP A 75 -18.36 -31.20 11.02
C ASP A 75 -18.76 -30.00 11.91
N CYS A 76 -17.79 -29.16 12.32
CA CYS A 76 -18.00 -28.03 13.26
C CYS A 76 -19.26 -27.22 12.95
N PHE A 77 -19.46 -26.86 11.68
CA PHE A 77 -20.61 -26.03 11.27
C PHE A 77 -21.94 -26.72 11.55
N PHE A 78 -22.05 -28.02 11.29
CA PHE A 78 -23.29 -28.76 11.49
C PHE A 78 -23.58 -29.05 12.96
N SER A 79 -22.61 -28.85 13.85
CA SER A 79 -22.82 -28.94 15.30
C SER A 79 -23.47 -27.68 15.88
N ILE A 80 -23.58 -26.60 15.10
CA ILE A 80 -24.08 -25.30 15.58
C ILE A 80 -25.47 -25.05 15.00
N PRO A 81 -26.52 -24.91 15.84
CA PRO A 81 -27.87 -24.67 15.38
C PRO A 81 -28.01 -23.27 14.77
N LEU A 82 -28.80 -23.19 13.71
CA LEU A 82 -29.23 -21.94 13.11
C LEU A 82 -30.53 -21.49 13.77
N HIS A 83 -30.71 -20.17 13.91
CA HIS A 83 -31.94 -19.64 14.48
C HIS A 83 -33.15 -19.97 13.59
N PRO A 84 -34.30 -20.42 14.13
CA PRO A 84 -35.45 -20.85 13.33
C PRO A 84 -35.96 -19.81 12.31
N HIS A 85 -35.86 -18.52 12.62
CA HIS A 85 -36.25 -17.44 11.69
C HIS A 85 -35.30 -17.27 10.49
N ASP A 86 -34.07 -17.76 10.60
CA ASP A 86 -33.08 -17.69 9.52
C ASP A 86 -33.05 -18.95 8.66
N CYS A 87 -33.48 -20.11 9.19
CA CYS A 87 -33.55 -21.38 8.46
C CYS A 87 -34.21 -21.26 7.07
N PRO A 88 -35.35 -20.55 6.90
CA PRO A 88 -36.00 -20.42 5.59
C PRO A 88 -35.09 -19.84 4.49
N ARG A 89 -34.12 -18.98 4.84
CA ARG A 89 -33.22 -18.33 3.86
C ARG A 89 -32.26 -19.32 3.19
N PHE A 90 -32.02 -20.47 3.82
CA PHE A 90 -31.10 -21.49 3.33
C PHE A 90 -31.82 -22.69 2.69
N ALA A 91 -33.05 -22.46 2.20
CA ALA A 91 -33.82 -23.49 1.52
C ALA A 91 -33.27 -23.82 0.12
N PHE A 92 -33.37 -25.08 -0.27
CA PHE A 92 -33.03 -25.58 -1.60
C PHE A 92 -33.99 -26.69 -2.04
N SER A 93 -34.09 -26.91 -3.35
CA SER A 93 -34.94 -27.93 -3.94
C SER A 93 -34.10 -28.97 -4.68
N ILE A 94 -34.50 -30.24 -4.62
CA ILE A 94 -33.83 -31.34 -5.33
C ILE A 94 -34.58 -31.65 -6.61
N PRO A 95 -33.93 -31.66 -7.78
CA PRO A 95 -34.59 -32.05 -9.02
C PRO A 95 -35.01 -33.52 -8.98
N VAL A 96 -36.27 -33.80 -9.30
CA VAL A 96 -36.76 -35.17 -9.50
C VAL A 96 -36.40 -35.63 -10.91
N VAL A 97 -35.98 -36.89 -11.05
CA VAL A 97 -35.64 -37.51 -12.35
C VAL A 97 -36.82 -37.36 -13.31
N ASN A 98 -36.54 -36.86 -14.52
CA ASN A 98 -37.52 -36.62 -15.58
C ASN A 98 -38.70 -35.72 -15.17
N GLN A 99 -38.58 -34.94 -14.09
CA GLN A 99 -39.65 -34.06 -13.59
C GLN A 99 -41.00 -34.78 -13.38
N ILE A 100 -40.98 -36.08 -13.08
CA ILE A 100 -42.18 -36.91 -12.90
C ILE A 100 -43.04 -36.47 -11.70
N GLY A 101 -42.57 -35.52 -10.90
CA GLY A 101 -43.28 -34.92 -9.78
C GLY A 101 -42.62 -33.61 -9.35
N PRO A 102 -43.22 -32.90 -8.38
CA PRO A 102 -42.67 -31.66 -7.86
C PRO A 102 -41.36 -31.91 -7.11
N ASN A 103 -40.44 -30.95 -7.24
CA ASN A 103 -39.14 -31.01 -6.56
C ASN A 103 -39.31 -30.89 -5.04
N PRO A 104 -38.87 -31.87 -4.23
CA PRO A 104 -38.91 -31.74 -2.78
C PRO A 104 -37.96 -30.63 -2.32
N ARG A 105 -38.41 -29.84 -1.34
CA ARG A 105 -37.70 -28.68 -0.81
C ARG A 105 -37.31 -28.90 0.65
N PHE A 106 -36.10 -28.51 0.99
CA PHE A 106 -35.50 -28.67 2.31
C PHE A 106 -34.83 -27.37 2.75
N GLN A 107 -34.66 -27.19 4.06
CA GLN A 107 -33.89 -26.09 4.64
C GLN A 107 -32.92 -26.59 5.72
N TRP A 108 -31.83 -25.85 5.93
CA TRP A 108 -30.86 -26.14 6.99
C TRP A 108 -31.35 -25.67 8.35
N ARG A 109 -31.16 -26.51 9.37
CA ARG A 109 -31.38 -26.19 10.80
C ARG A 109 -30.09 -25.85 11.55
N VAL A 110 -28.96 -26.01 10.87
CA VAL A 110 -27.60 -25.82 11.39
C VAL A 110 -26.82 -24.91 10.44
N LEU A 111 -25.65 -24.43 10.83
CA LEU A 111 -24.86 -23.56 9.96
C LEU A 111 -24.48 -24.27 8.66
N PRO A 112 -24.88 -23.76 7.48
CA PRO A 112 -24.56 -24.39 6.22
C PRO A 112 -23.12 -24.07 5.78
N GLN A 113 -22.52 -25.00 5.05
CA GLN A 113 -21.27 -24.78 4.35
C GLN A 113 -21.47 -23.77 3.21
N GLY A 114 -20.56 -22.80 3.09
CA GLY A 114 -20.63 -21.73 2.06
C GLY A 114 -21.32 -20.44 2.49
N MET A 115 -21.96 -20.41 3.66
CA MET A 115 -22.46 -19.17 4.25
C MET A 115 -21.29 -18.31 4.73
N ALA A 116 -21.29 -17.02 4.37
CA ALA A 116 -20.17 -16.10 4.60
C ALA A 116 -19.79 -15.96 6.08
N ASN A 117 -20.77 -16.01 6.98
CA ASN A 117 -20.55 -15.86 8.43
C ASN A 117 -20.36 -17.21 9.16
N SER A 118 -20.51 -18.37 8.50
CA SER A 118 -20.32 -19.68 9.16
C SER A 118 -18.93 -19.85 9.79
N PRO A 119 -17.82 -19.47 9.12
CA PRO A 119 -16.50 -19.59 9.72
C PRO A 119 -16.34 -18.73 10.99
N THR A 120 -16.76 -17.46 10.92
CA THR A 120 -16.72 -16.53 12.07
C THR A 120 -17.55 -17.05 13.24
N LEU A 121 -18.75 -17.59 12.96
CA LEU A 121 -19.62 -18.13 13.99
C LEU A 121 -19.05 -19.41 14.61
N CYS A 122 -18.62 -20.41 13.83
CA CYS A 122 -17.99 -21.62 14.40
C CYS A 122 -16.79 -21.27 15.27
N GLN A 123 -15.92 -20.38 14.79
CA GLN A 123 -14.78 -19.95 15.59
C GLN A 123 -15.20 -19.23 16.89
N LYS A 124 -16.26 -18.43 16.88
CA LYS A 124 -16.77 -17.77 18.10
C LYS A 124 -17.37 -18.77 19.09
N TYR A 125 -18.18 -19.71 18.62
CA TYR A 125 -18.84 -20.72 19.45
C TYR A 125 -17.83 -21.68 20.09
N VAL A 126 -16.84 -22.14 19.32
CA VAL A 126 -15.76 -22.99 19.84
C VAL A 126 -14.89 -22.19 20.81
N ALA A 127 -14.54 -20.93 20.53
CA ALA A 127 -13.78 -20.08 21.44
C ALA A 127 -14.48 -19.89 22.79
N GLN A 128 -15.79 -19.64 22.82
CA GLN A 128 -16.60 -19.55 24.06
C GLN A 128 -16.54 -20.83 24.93
N THR A 129 -16.14 -21.96 24.36
CA THR A 129 -15.95 -23.23 25.09
C THR A 129 -14.54 -23.37 25.63
N ILE A 130 -13.57 -22.86 24.91
CA ILE A 130 -12.14 -23.06 25.20
C ILE A 130 -11.57 -21.92 26.04
N ASP A 131 -12.11 -20.70 25.94
CA ASP A 131 -11.61 -19.52 26.65
C ASP A 131 -11.59 -19.68 28.18
N PRO A 132 -12.61 -20.25 28.85
CA PRO A 132 -12.53 -20.55 30.28
C PRO A 132 -11.39 -21.52 30.64
N ILE A 133 -11.08 -22.46 29.74
CA ILE A 133 -9.99 -23.44 29.91
C ILE A 133 -8.63 -22.77 29.74
N ARG A 134 -8.49 -21.83 28.78
CA ARG A 134 -7.27 -21.01 28.63
C ARG A 134 -6.96 -20.23 29.90
N LEU A 135 -7.98 -19.65 30.54
CA LEU A 135 -7.83 -18.91 31.79
C LEU A 135 -7.42 -19.82 32.95
N ARG A 136 -7.94 -21.05 32.98
CA ARG A 136 -7.58 -22.05 34.01
C ARG A 136 -6.15 -22.59 33.85
N PHE A 137 -5.64 -22.66 32.63
CA PHE A 137 -4.31 -23.20 32.32
C PHE A 137 -3.43 -22.19 31.57
N PRO A 138 -2.97 -21.10 32.22
CA PRO A 138 -2.22 -20.02 31.56
C PRO A 138 -0.84 -20.46 31.04
N SER A 139 -0.30 -21.56 31.55
CA SER A 139 0.98 -22.14 31.08
C SER A 139 0.84 -22.96 29.80
N ALA A 140 -0.38 -23.26 29.35
CA ALA A 140 -0.63 -24.01 28.14
C ALA A 140 -0.78 -23.07 26.93
N TYR A 141 -0.19 -23.48 25.82
CA TYR A 141 -0.31 -22.81 24.54
C TYR A 141 -1.38 -23.52 23.71
N ILE A 142 -2.56 -22.90 23.61
CA ILE A 142 -3.71 -23.46 22.88
C ILE A 142 -3.91 -22.65 21.59
N ILE A 143 -3.81 -23.28 20.43
CA ILE A 143 -4.15 -22.71 19.13
C ILE A 143 -5.52 -23.22 18.72
N HIS A 144 -6.37 -22.31 18.27
CA HIS A 144 -7.69 -22.64 17.73
C HIS A 144 -7.89 -21.90 16.42
N TYR A 145 -8.10 -22.66 15.36
CA TYR A 145 -8.40 -22.16 14.03
C TYR A 145 -9.51 -23.00 13.40
N MET A 146 -10.73 -22.46 13.38
CA MET A 146 -11.92 -23.16 12.86
C MET A 146 -12.16 -24.52 13.56
N ASP A 147 -12.05 -25.62 12.82
CA ASP A 147 -12.19 -27.00 13.29
C ASP A 147 -10.90 -27.59 13.86
N ASP A 148 -9.75 -26.94 13.64
CA ASP A 148 -8.44 -27.39 14.11
C ASP A 148 -8.08 -26.81 15.47
N LEU A 149 -7.73 -27.69 16.41
CA LEU A 149 -7.21 -27.35 17.73
C LEU A 149 -5.85 -27.97 17.97
N LEU A 150 -4.89 -27.17 18.46
CA LEU A 150 -3.61 -27.65 18.93
C LEU A 150 -3.41 -27.22 20.38
N ILE A 151 -3.06 -28.18 21.23
CA ILE A 151 -2.78 -27.97 22.65
C ILE A 151 -1.32 -28.31 22.87
N ALA A 152 -0.55 -27.38 23.40
CA ALA A 152 0.84 -27.59 23.77
C ALA A 152 1.05 -27.19 25.22
N ALA A 153 1.68 -28.04 26.03
CA ALA A 153 1.99 -27.74 27.43
C ALA A 153 3.36 -28.32 27.86
N PRO A 154 3.94 -27.85 28.97
CA PRO A 154 5.27 -28.28 29.43
C PRO A 154 5.42 -29.78 29.74
N SER A 155 4.34 -30.46 30.13
CA SER A 155 4.37 -31.90 30.46
C SER A 155 3.28 -32.68 29.72
N PRO A 156 3.55 -33.94 29.34
CA PRO A 156 2.56 -34.78 28.66
C PRO A 156 1.27 -34.98 29.45
N GLN A 157 1.39 -35.17 30.77
CA GLN A 157 0.24 -35.36 31.67
C GLN A 157 -0.66 -34.12 31.65
N LEU A 158 -0.07 -32.92 31.73
CA LEU A 158 -0.82 -31.67 31.67
C LEU A 158 -1.48 -31.49 30.30
N THR A 159 -0.77 -31.74 29.20
CA THR A 159 -1.35 -31.67 27.85
C THR A 159 -2.56 -32.61 27.73
N GLN A 160 -2.46 -33.83 28.26
CA GLN A 160 -3.54 -34.81 28.22
C GLN A 160 -4.74 -34.39 29.07
N THR A 161 -4.53 -33.89 30.29
CA THR A 161 -5.60 -33.36 31.14
C THR A 161 -6.34 -32.21 30.46
N ILE A 162 -5.61 -31.29 29.81
CA ILE A 162 -6.20 -30.16 29.08
C ILE A 162 -6.98 -30.65 27.87
N ALA A 163 -6.42 -31.59 27.10
CA ALA A 163 -7.10 -32.18 25.94
C ALA A 163 -8.41 -32.89 26.32
N GLN A 164 -8.41 -33.65 27.42
CA GLN A 164 -9.62 -34.29 27.95
C GLN A 164 -10.65 -33.27 28.43
N THR A 165 -10.21 -32.22 29.12
CA THR A 165 -11.11 -31.14 29.58
C THR A 165 -11.76 -30.41 28.40
N ILE A 166 -10.99 -30.09 27.35
CA ILE A 166 -11.50 -29.48 26.13
C ILE A 166 -12.46 -30.43 25.41
N THR A 167 -12.09 -31.70 25.29
CA THR A 167 -12.93 -32.72 24.63
C THR A 167 -14.29 -32.84 25.32
N SER A 168 -14.30 -32.96 26.65
CA SER A 168 -15.55 -33.01 27.43
C SER A 168 -16.37 -31.74 27.24
N ALA A 169 -15.76 -30.55 27.39
CA ALA A 169 -16.48 -29.28 27.27
C ALA A 169 -17.08 -29.07 25.87
N LEU A 170 -16.40 -29.54 24.81
CA LEU A 170 -16.92 -29.52 23.44
C LEU A 170 -18.07 -30.50 23.26
N GLN A 171 -17.95 -31.72 23.78
CA GLN A 171 -19.01 -32.74 23.74
C GLN A 171 -20.26 -32.29 24.50
N ASP A 172 -20.12 -31.65 25.66
CA ASP A 172 -21.22 -31.08 26.45
C ASP A 172 -21.99 -30.01 25.67
N ARG A 173 -21.34 -29.36 24.70
CA ARG A 173 -21.95 -28.40 23.77
C ARG A 173 -22.43 -29.00 22.45
N GLY A 174 -22.39 -30.33 22.31
CA GLY A 174 -22.87 -31.04 21.14
C GLY A 174 -21.86 -31.17 19.99
N PHE A 175 -20.61 -30.73 20.17
CA PHE A 175 -19.57 -30.95 19.17
C PHE A 175 -19.12 -32.41 19.16
N LYS A 176 -18.88 -32.93 17.96
CA LYS A 176 -18.37 -34.30 17.76
C LYS A 176 -16.88 -34.26 17.49
N ILE A 177 -16.12 -34.99 18.28
CA ILE A 177 -14.69 -35.20 18.08
C ILE A 177 -14.51 -36.61 17.54
N ALA A 178 -13.79 -36.74 16.43
CA ALA A 178 -13.44 -38.02 15.84
C ALA A 178 -12.20 -38.57 16.56
N PRO A 179 -12.30 -39.61 17.40
CA PRO A 179 -11.16 -40.10 18.19
C PRO A 179 -10.00 -40.56 17.31
N ASP A 180 -10.31 -41.10 16.12
CA ASP A 180 -9.38 -41.53 15.08
C ASP A 180 -8.58 -40.39 14.45
N LYS A 181 -9.07 -39.16 14.55
CA LYS A 181 -8.37 -37.96 14.06
C LYS A 181 -7.59 -37.21 15.13
N VAL A 182 -7.72 -37.59 16.40
CA VAL A 182 -6.92 -37.00 17.47
C VAL A 182 -5.49 -37.49 17.32
N GLN A 183 -4.57 -36.57 17.12
CA GLN A 183 -3.15 -36.88 16.96
C GLN A 183 -2.47 -36.68 18.31
N VAL A 184 -1.78 -37.72 18.79
CA VAL A 184 -1.07 -37.74 20.08
C VAL A 184 0.43 -38.02 19.95
N GLN A 185 0.89 -38.35 18.74
CA GLN A 185 2.28 -38.70 18.47
C GLN A 185 2.80 -37.98 17.21
N TYR A 186 4.11 -37.78 17.16
CA TYR A 186 4.79 -37.19 16.01
C TYR A 186 4.81 -38.15 14.81
N PRO A 187 4.79 -37.63 13.58
CA PRO A 187 4.61 -36.22 13.22
C PRO A 187 3.14 -35.76 13.32
N PHE A 188 2.90 -34.54 13.78
CA PHE A 188 1.55 -33.94 13.74
C PHE A 188 1.33 -33.18 12.43
N SER A 189 0.13 -33.28 11.85
CA SER A 189 -0.33 -32.43 10.76
C SER A 189 -1.27 -31.36 11.30
N PHE A 190 -0.92 -30.08 11.14
CA PHE A 190 -1.71 -28.95 11.63
C PHE A 190 -1.60 -27.75 10.67
N LEU A 191 -2.73 -27.26 10.14
CA LEU A 191 -2.80 -26.07 9.27
C LEU A 191 -1.80 -26.06 8.09
N GLY A 192 -1.54 -27.22 7.49
CA GLY A 192 -0.60 -27.36 6.38
C GLY A 192 0.87 -27.49 6.80
N PHE A 193 1.15 -27.64 8.10
CA PHE A 193 2.47 -27.91 8.64
C PHE A 193 2.56 -29.34 9.15
N ARG A 194 3.74 -29.94 8.98
CA ARG A 194 4.18 -31.16 9.66
C ARG A 194 5.05 -30.75 10.84
N LEU A 195 4.58 -31.00 12.05
CA LEU A 195 5.27 -30.69 13.29
C LEU A 195 6.03 -31.92 13.77
N GLU A 196 7.34 -31.79 13.94
CA GLU A 196 8.22 -32.76 14.58
C GLU A 196 8.58 -32.30 16.00
N LEU A 197 9.40 -33.07 16.71
CA LEU A 197 9.79 -32.80 18.09
C LEU A 197 10.42 -31.40 18.27
N ASP A 198 11.44 -31.11 17.48
CA ASP A 198 12.24 -29.87 17.58
C ASP A 198 12.12 -28.93 16.37
N HIS A 199 11.53 -29.42 15.28
CA HIS A 199 11.43 -28.71 14.01
C HIS A 199 10.02 -28.78 13.44
N LEU A 200 9.73 -27.88 12.50
CA LEU A 200 8.52 -27.90 11.70
C LEU A 200 8.85 -27.79 10.21
N PHE A 201 8.01 -28.42 9.40
CA PHE A 201 8.11 -28.45 7.95
C PHE A 201 6.79 -27.96 7.37
N THR A 202 6.85 -27.19 6.30
CA THR A 202 5.66 -27.00 5.46
C THR A 202 5.34 -28.33 4.77
N HIS A 203 4.07 -28.62 4.47
CA HIS A 203 3.72 -29.85 3.76
C HIS A 203 4.48 -29.97 2.42
N LYS A 204 4.79 -31.20 2.00
CA LYS A 204 5.56 -31.45 0.77
C LYS A 204 4.79 -30.91 -0.43
N VAL A 205 5.29 -29.81 -1.01
CA VAL A 205 4.79 -29.27 -2.27
C VAL A 205 5.61 -29.88 -3.40
N THR A 206 4.96 -30.67 -4.25
CA THR A 206 5.57 -31.18 -5.49
C THR A 206 5.31 -30.16 -6.59
N LEU A 207 6.36 -29.53 -7.10
CA LEU A 207 6.27 -28.55 -8.19
C LEU A 207 6.19 -29.30 -9.52
N ASN A 208 4.98 -29.37 -10.10
CA ASN A 208 4.80 -30.03 -11.39
C ASN A 208 5.11 -29.06 -12.54
N ARG A 209 6.20 -29.33 -13.25
CA ARG A 209 6.64 -28.54 -14.42
C ARG A 209 5.67 -28.65 -15.60
N SER A 210 5.07 -29.83 -15.80
CA SER A 210 4.22 -30.12 -16.98
C SER A 210 2.93 -29.30 -17.04
N THR A 211 2.50 -28.74 -15.90
CA THR A 211 1.28 -27.93 -15.78
C THR A 211 1.52 -26.44 -16.05
N LEU A 212 2.76 -25.98 -16.21
CA LEU A 212 3.09 -24.57 -16.39
C LEU A 212 3.00 -24.18 -17.88
N LYS A 213 1.84 -23.66 -18.30
CA LYS A 213 1.60 -23.25 -19.70
C LYS A 213 1.01 -21.86 -19.85
N THR A 214 0.30 -21.37 -18.84
CA THR A 214 -0.43 -20.11 -18.88
C THR A 214 0.04 -19.16 -17.79
N LEU A 215 -0.23 -17.86 -17.94
CA LEU A 215 0.02 -16.86 -16.90
C LEU A 215 -0.59 -17.27 -15.55
N ASN A 216 -1.81 -17.80 -15.53
CA ASN A 216 -2.47 -18.27 -14.31
C ASN A 216 -1.71 -19.41 -13.61
N ASP A 217 -1.09 -20.31 -14.38
CA ASP A 217 -0.31 -21.42 -13.81
C ASP A 217 0.94 -20.91 -13.09
N PHE A 218 1.65 -19.96 -13.71
CA PHE A 218 2.82 -19.30 -13.10
C PHE A 218 2.43 -18.42 -11.91
N GLN A 219 1.27 -17.75 -11.96
CA GLN A 219 0.75 -16.97 -10.83
C GLN A 219 0.44 -17.87 -9.62
N LYS A 220 -0.18 -19.04 -9.85
CA LYS A 220 -0.42 -20.02 -8.78
C LYS A 220 0.87 -20.55 -8.20
N LEU A 221 1.82 -20.93 -9.07
CA LEU A 221 3.16 -21.38 -8.64
C LEU A 221 3.84 -20.35 -7.74
N LEU A 222 3.92 -19.09 -8.18
CA LEU A 222 4.53 -18.02 -7.38
C LEU A 222 3.72 -17.70 -6.12
N GLY A 223 2.40 -17.87 -6.14
CA GLY A 223 1.55 -17.80 -4.95
C GLY A 223 1.93 -18.84 -3.90
N ASP A 224 2.06 -20.10 -4.32
CA ASP A 224 2.46 -21.22 -3.46
C ASP A 224 3.88 -21.02 -2.93
N ILE A 225 4.83 -20.62 -3.79
CA ILE A 225 6.21 -20.32 -3.37
C ILE A 225 6.24 -19.17 -2.36
N ASN A 226 5.47 -18.10 -2.58
CA ASN A 226 5.39 -16.98 -1.65
C ASN A 226 4.78 -17.38 -0.30
N TRP A 227 3.84 -18.33 -0.28
CA TRP A 227 3.30 -18.89 0.97
C TRP A 227 4.35 -19.69 1.75
N LEU A 228 5.19 -20.47 1.04
CA LEU A 228 6.28 -21.25 1.65
C LEU A 228 7.45 -20.38 2.10
N ARG A 229 7.68 -19.26 1.41
CA ARG A 229 8.88 -18.42 1.53
C ARG A 229 9.30 -18.06 2.97
N PRO A 230 8.41 -17.74 3.92
CA PRO A 230 8.79 -17.46 5.31
C PRO A 230 9.48 -18.63 6.03
N TYR A 231 9.40 -19.84 5.48
CA TYR A 231 9.99 -21.07 6.02
C TYR A 231 11.18 -21.57 5.19
N LEU A 232 11.57 -20.83 4.15
CA LEU A 232 12.61 -21.21 3.19
C LEU A 232 13.72 -20.17 3.19
N ALA A 233 14.97 -20.64 3.11
CA ALA A 233 16.14 -19.77 2.90
C ALA A 233 16.22 -19.32 1.42
N LEU A 234 15.29 -18.47 0.99
CA LEU A 234 15.19 -17.96 -0.39
C LEU A 234 15.27 -16.44 -0.44
N ALA A 235 16.26 -15.91 -1.14
CA ALA A 235 16.38 -14.48 -1.35
C ALA A 235 15.51 -14.03 -2.53
N LYS A 236 15.36 -12.70 -2.67
CA LYS A 236 14.60 -12.12 -3.78
C LYS A 236 15.22 -12.43 -5.15
N VAL A 237 16.54 -12.43 -5.21
CA VAL A 237 17.31 -12.78 -6.42
C VAL A 237 17.00 -14.19 -6.91
N ASP A 238 16.74 -15.13 -6.00
CA ASP A 238 16.47 -16.52 -6.36
C ASP A 238 15.12 -16.69 -7.05
N LEU A 239 14.15 -15.82 -6.81
CA LEU A 239 12.80 -15.89 -7.39
C LEU A 239 12.60 -14.98 -8.59
N ARG A 240 13.52 -14.03 -8.82
CA ARG A 240 13.40 -13.00 -9.85
C ARG A 240 13.16 -13.58 -11.26
N PRO A 241 13.88 -14.63 -11.71
CA PRO A 241 13.64 -15.20 -13.03
C PRO A 241 12.22 -15.73 -13.23
N LEU A 242 11.61 -16.33 -12.20
CA LEU A 242 10.23 -16.80 -12.26
C LEU A 242 9.23 -15.63 -12.30
N GLU A 243 9.53 -14.54 -11.59
CA GLU A 243 8.70 -13.34 -11.60
C GLU A 243 8.72 -12.62 -12.94
N ASP A 244 9.87 -12.59 -13.61
CA ASP A 244 10.00 -11.93 -14.91
C ASP A 244 9.16 -12.65 -15.99
N ILE A 245 8.89 -13.95 -15.86
CA ILE A 245 7.95 -14.71 -16.73
C ILE A 245 6.51 -14.16 -16.65
N LEU A 246 6.13 -13.54 -15.53
CA LEU A 246 4.80 -12.95 -15.39
C LEU A 246 4.58 -11.70 -16.26
N CYS A 247 5.66 -11.08 -16.76
CA CYS A 247 5.57 -9.88 -17.59
C CYS A 247 4.87 -10.19 -18.93
N GLY A 248 4.21 -9.18 -19.52
CA GLY A 248 3.53 -9.28 -20.81
C GLY A 248 2.02 -9.13 -20.71
N ASP A 249 1.29 -9.83 -21.58
CA ASP A 249 -0.17 -9.82 -21.65
C ASP A 249 -0.78 -10.22 -20.29
N THR A 250 -1.77 -9.44 -19.84
CA THR A 250 -2.47 -9.61 -18.57
C THR A 250 -3.54 -10.70 -18.60
N ASP A 251 -3.90 -11.25 -19.77
CA ASP A 251 -4.86 -12.34 -19.86
C ASP A 251 -4.34 -13.58 -19.08
N PRO A 252 -5.09 -14.11 -18.08
CA PRO A 252 -4.68 -15.30 -17.33
C PRO A 252 -4.42 -16.54 -18.21
N SER A 253 -5.04 -16.62 -19.38
CA SER A 253 -4.88 -17.69 -20.36
C SER A 253 -3.70 -17.47 -21.31
N SER A 254 -3.05 -16.30 -21.27
CA SER A 254 -1.91 -16.00 -22.13
C SER A 254 -0.80 -17.02 -21.94
N SER A 255 -0.25 -17.49 -23.06
CA SER A 255 0.78 -18.53 -23.08
C SER A 255 2.07 -18.03 -22.41
N ARG A 256 2.68 -18.88 -21.59
CA ARG A 256 3.98 -18.67 -20.94
C ARG A 256 4.78 -19.96 -20.97
N SER A 257 6.10 -19.84 -21.02
CA SER A 257 7.03 -20.96 -20.98
C SER A 257 8.07 -20.75 -19.89
N LEU A 258 8.55 -21.85 -19.33
CA LEU A 258 9.62 -21.83 -18.35
C LEU A 258 10.95 -21.53 -19.07
N THR A 259 11.61 -20.45 -18.67
CA THR A 259 12.93 -20.09 -19.20
C THR A 259 14.04 -20.92 -18.52
N PRO A 260 15.24 -21.05 -19.13
CA PRO A 260 16.37 -21.71 -18.48
C PRO A 260 16.71 -21.13 -17.11
N GLU A 261 16.66 -19.80 -16.96
CA GLU A 261 16.88 -19.11 -15.68
C GLU A 261 15.75 -19.39 -14.68
N GLY A 262 14.51 -19.50 -15.17
CA GLY A 262 13.35 -19.90 -14.40
C GLY A 262 13.47 -21.34 -13.86
N GLU A 263 14.00 -22.27 -14.64
CA GLU A 263 14.25 -23.64 -14.20
C GLU A 263 15.33 -23.69 -13.10
N ILE A 264 16.43 -22.93 -13.24
CA ILE A 264 17.45 -22.82 -12.18
C ILE A 264 16.83 -22.24 -10.90
N SER A 265 16.01 -21.20 -11.03
CA SER A 265 15.25 -20.62 -9.93
C SER A 265 14.35 -21.65 -9.24
N LEU A 266 13.63 -22.47 -10.02
CA LEU A 266 12.76 -23.53 -9.50
C LEU A 266 13.55 -24.61 -8.76
N GLN A 267 14.71 -25.02 -9.27
CA GLN A 267 15.60 -25.98 -8.61
C GLN A 267 16.11 -25.46 -7.26
N LYS A 268 16.45 -24.17 -7.16
CA LYS A 268 16.79 -23.54 -5.88
C LYS A 268 15.63 -23.61 -4.89
N VAL A 269 14.40 -23.40 -5.36
CA VAL A 269 13.18 -23.55 -4.54
C VAL A 269 13.02 -24.99 -4.06
N GLU A 270 13.15 -25.98 -4.96
CA GLU A 270 13.08 -27.41 -4.60
C GLU A 270 14.15 -27.79 -3.56
N GLN A 271 15.39 -27.30 -3.73
CA GLN A 271 16.47 -27.50 -2.75
C GLN A 271 16.18 -26.83 -1.41
N ALA A 272 15.64 -25.61 -1.41
CA ALA A 272 15.24 -24.91 -0.19
C ALA A 272 14.12 -25.66 0.53
N ILE A 273 13.14 -26.22 -0.21
CA ILE A 273 12.07 -27.06 0.34
C ILE A 273 12.65 -28.33 0.98
N ALA A 274 13.60 -28.99 0.31
CA ALA A 274 14.22 -30.21 0.83
C ALA A 274 15.09 -29.97 2.07
N ARG A 275 15.72 -28.79 2.19
CA ARG A 275 16.61 -28.41 3.29
C ARG A 275 15.91 -27.58 4.37
N GLN A 276 14.58 -27.57 4.40
CA GLN A 276 13.80 -26.87 5.43
C GLN A 276 14.26 -27.27 6.82
N ASN A 277 14.49 -26.27 7.66
CA ASN A 277 14.88 -26.49 9.05
C ASN A 277 14.39 -25.30 9.88
N ILE A 278 13.09 -25.24 10.19
CA ILE A 278 12.52 -24.20 11.04
C ILE A 278 12.30 -24.75 12.44
N GLY A 279 12.77 -24.03 13.45
CA GLY A 279 12.64 -24.39 14.86
C GLY A 279 11.40 -23.80 15.54
N TYR A 280 11.20 -24.20 16.79
CA TYR A 280 10.21 -23.60 17.68
C TYR A 280 10.79 -22.45 18.48
N PHE A 281 9.97 -21.44 18.75
CA PHE A 281 10.34 -20.30 19.58
C PHE A 281 10.54 -20.71 21.05
N SER A 282 11.59 -20.18 21.66
CA SER A 282 11.88 -20.32 23.09
C SER A 282 11.78 -18.95 23.77
N PRO A 283 10.89 -18.77 24.75
CA PRO A 283 10.80 -17.52 25.50
C PRO A 283 12.07 -17.17 26.29
N LYS A 284 12.93 -18.17 26.57
CA LYS A 284 14.14 -18.02 27.39
C LYS A 284 15.36 -17.57 26.59
N ASP A 285 15.39 -17.91 25.30
CA ASP A 285 16.56 -17.66 24.45
C ASP A 285 16.50 -16.25 23.83
N PRO A 286 17.64 -15.59 23.60
CA PRO A 286 17.67 -14.29 22.93
C PRO A 286 17.17 -14.39 21.49
N LEU A 287 16.24 -13.51 21.12
CA LEU A 287 15.66 -13.42 19.79
C LEU A 287 16.45 -12.42 18.94
N TYR A 288 17.03 -12.91 17.85
CA TYR A 288 17.77 -12.10 16.90
C TYR A 288 16.90 -11.80 15.66
N LEU A 289 16.98 -10.58 15.15
CA LEU A 289 16.56 -10.22 13.81
C LEU A 289 17.79 -9.90 12.97
N ILE A 290 18.15 -10.82 12.09
CA ILE A 290 19.35 -10.74 11.25
C ILE A 290 18.95 -10.24 9.88
N ILE A 291 19.64 -9.22 9.37
CA ILE A 291 19.39 -8.65 8.05
C ILE A 291 20.55 -8.96 7.11
N PHE A 292 20.26 -9.72 6.06
CA PHE A 292 21.18 -10.06 4.99
C PHE A 292 21.07 -9.06 3.85
N SER A 293 22.22 -8.52 3.44
CA SER A 293 22.35 -7.75 2.21
C SER A 293 22.29 -8.68 1.01
N THR A 294 21.22 -8.61 0.22
CA THR A 294 21.12 -9.32 -1.08
C THR A 294 20.82 -8.35 -2.22
N GLU A 295 21.13 -8.76 -3.45
CA GLU A 295 21.34 -7.92 -4.65
C GLU A 295 20.16 -7.01 -5.06
N PHE A 296 18.92 -7.32 -4.67
CA PHE A 296 17.74 -6.53 -5.08
C PHE A 296 16.90 -5.98 -3.93
N SER A 297 16.84 -6.73 -2.84
CA SER A 297 16.08 -6.39 -1.64
C SER A 297 16.76 -7.08 -0.48
N PRO A 298 16.85 -6.48 0.70
CA PRO A 298 17.36 -7.18 1.86
C PRO A 298 16.45 -8.38 2.20
N THR A 299 17.04 -9.41 2.80
CA THR A 299 16.34 -10.57 3.35
C THR A 299 16.56 -10.59 4.86
N GLY A 300 15.49 -10.79 5.62
CA GLY A 300 15.56 -10.82 7.09
C GLY A 300 15.37 -12.24 7.60
N LEU A 301 15.85 -12.49 8.83
CA LEU A 301 15.66 -13.75 9.52
C LEU A 301 15.45 -13.50 11.01
N LEU A 302 14.33 -13.97 11.55
CA LEU A 302 14.17 -14.16 12.98
C LEU A 302 14.83 -15.47 13.38
N TRP A 303 15.75 -15.39 14.34
CA TRP A 303 16.67 -16.47 14.70
C TRP A 303 16.78 -16.66 16.21
N GLN A 304 16.84 -17.92 16.64
CA GLN A 304 17.28 -18.33 17.97
C GLN A 304 18.24 -19.50 17.81
N ASP A 305 19.38 -19.49 18.50
CA ASP A 305 20.36 -20.55 18.33
C ASP A 305 19.76 -21.94 18.71
N PRO A 306 19.92 -22.98 17.88
CA PRO A 306 20.63 -23.06 16.59
C PRO A 306 19.72 -23.02 15.35
N SER A 307 18.46 -22.61 15.48
CA SER A 307 17.43 -22.76 14.44
C SER A 307 16.85 -21.43 13.92
N PRO A 308 16.63 -21.31 12.61
CA PRO A 308 15.87 -20.20 12.07
C PRO A 308 14.39 -20.36 12.46
N LEU A 309 13.72 -19.24 12.70
CA LEU A 309 12.31 -19.22 13.07
C LEU A 309 11.45 -18.77 11.89
N ILE A 310 11.72 -17.58 11.34
CA ILE A 310 10.90 -16.99 10.27
C ILE A 310 11.80 -16.15 9.36
N TRP A 311 11.79 -16.45 8.06
CA TRP A 311 12.39 -15.63 7.02
C TRP A 311 11.48 -14.47 6.62
N LEU A 312 12.07 -13.31 6.36
CA LEU A 312 11.37 -12.07 6.11
C LEU A 312 11.75 -11.49 4.75
N HIS A 313 10.75 -11.08 3.99
CA HIS A 313 10.93 -10.50 2.66
C HIS A 313 9.98 -9.33 2.45
N LEU A 314 10.47 -8.26 1.85
CA LEU A 314 9.63 -7.14 1.48
C LEU A 314 8.66 -7.53 0.34
N PRO A 315 7.46 -6.90 0.29
CA PRO A 315 6.51 -7.10 -0.80
C PRO A 315 7.13 -6.82 -2.17
N LEU A 316 6.68 -7.57 -3.18
CA LEU A 316 7.18 -7.45 -4.56
C LEU A 316 6.90 -6.09 -5.21
N ALA A 317 5.74 -5.50 -4.93
CA ALA A 317 5.27 -4.28 -5.57
C ALA A 317 5.49 -3.07 -4.65
N SER A 318 6.57 -2.33 -4.89
CA SER A 318 6.67 -0.98 -4.37
C SER A 318 5.88 -0.01 -5.26
N ARG A 319 5.09 0.88 -4.66
CA ARG A 319 4.47 2.01 -5.37
C ARG A 319 5.49 3.09 -5.79
N LYS A 320 6.68 3.08 -5.17
CA LYS A 320 7.77 4.02 -5.45
C LYS A 320 8.76 3.40 -6.43
N ILE A 321 9.10 4.14 -7.48
CA ILE A 321 10.01 3.71 -8.56
C ILE A 321 11.46 3.65 -8.09
N LEU A 322 11.87 4.58 -7.22
CA LEU A 322 13.24 4.69 -6.68
C LEU A 322 13.19 4.62 -5.15
N ILE A 323 13.53 3.46 -4.59
CA ILE A 323 13.73 3.29 -3.15
C ILE A 323 15.21 2.98 -2.89
N PRO A 324 15.92 3.85 -2.15
CA PRO A 324 17.27 3.56 -1.66
C PRO A 324 17.34 2.27 -0.83
N TYR A 325 18.41 1.50 -0.97
CA TYR A 325 18.63 0.25 -0.23
C TYR A 325 18.53 0.42 1.30
N PRO A 326 19.09 1.48 1.92
CA PRO A 326 18.93 1.68 3.36
C PRO A 326 17.48 1.86 3.80
N ASP A 327 16.60 2.42 2.95
CA ASP A 327 15.17 2.51 3.24
C ASP A 327 14.51 1.13 3.23
N LEU A 328 14.90 0.25 2.31
CA LEU A 328 14.44 -1.13 2.27
C LEU A 328 14.87 -1.87 3.53
N VAL A 329 16.12 -1.70 3.97
CA VAL A 329 16.62 -2.31 5.21
C VAL A 329 15.81 -1.83 6.41
N ALA A 330 15.59 -0.53 6.57
CA ALA A 330 14.77 0.00 7.66
C ALA A 330 13.33 -0.54 7.63
N GLN A 331 12.70 -0.58 6.45
CA GLN A 331 11.35 -1.13 6.26
C GLN A 331 11.28 -2.61 6.65
N LEU A 332 12.27 -3.40 6.25
CA LEU A 332 12.36 -4.82 6.56
C LEU A 332 12.54 -5.04 8.07
N ILE A 333 13.38 -4.23 8.72
CA ILE A 333 13.56 -4.28 10.17
C ILE A 333 12.25 -3.95 10.88
N MET A 334 11.58 -2.85 10.52
CA MET A 334 10.27 -2.48 11.10
C MET A 334 9.20 -3.57 10.87
N MET A 335 9.25 -4.26 9.73
CA MET A 335 8.40 -5.42 9.47
C MET A 335 8.73 -6.57 10.42
N GLY A 336 10.02 -6.87 10.62
CA GLY A 336 10.48 -7.92 11.53
C GLY A 336 10.16 -7.66 12.99
N VAL A 337 10.32 -6.43 13.47
CA VAL A 337 9.92 -6.04 14.83
C VAL A 337 8.42 -6.24 15.04
N ARG A 338 7.58 -5.80 14.09
CA ARG A 338 6.12 -6.01 14.15
C ARG A 338 5.74 -7.48 14.08
N LEU A 339 6.43 -8.26 13.25
CA LEU A 339 6.18 -9.69 13.08
C LEU A 339 6.55 -10.46 14.36
N ALA A 340 7.72 -10.18 14.94
CA ALA A 340 8.14 -10.75 16.22
C ALA A 340 7.14 -10.39 17.34
N THR A 341 6.72 -9.12 17.43
CA THR A 341 5.75 -8.68 18.44
C THR A 341 4.42 -9.41 18.27
N ARG A 342 3.95 -9.61 17.03
CA ARG A 342 2.70 -10.31 16.73
C ARG A 342 2.76 -11.80 17.06
N HIS A 343 3.84 -12.49 16.68
CA HIS A 343 3.93 -13.95 16.82
C HIS A 343 4.45 -14.40 18.18
N PHE A 344 5.38 -13.65 18.77
CA PHE A 344 6.09 -14.05 20.00
C PHE A 344 5.76 -13.14 21.20
N GLY A 345 4.94 -12.11 21.01
CA GLY A 345 4.55 -11.18 22.08
C GLY A 345 5.67 -10.24 22.54
N ARG A 346 6.82 -10.20 21.86
CA ARG A 346 7.96 -9.32 22.17
C ARG A 346 8.72 -8.88 20.94
N GLN A 347 9.46 -7.78 21.07
CA GLN A 347 10.42 -7.33 20.05
C GLN A 347 11.68 -8.22 20.06
N PRO A 348 12.46 -8.27 18.97
CA PRO A 348 13.78 -8.91 18.98
C PRO A 348 14.70 -8.23 20.00
N ASP A 349 15.49 -9.01 20.74
CA ASP A 349 16.45 -8.50 21.73
C ASP A 349 17.65 -7.83 21.01
N HIS A 350 18.02 -8.38 19.86
CA HIS A 350 19.13 -7.92 19.03
C HIS A 350 18.72 -7.82 17.55
N ILE A 351 19.09 -6.72 16.90
CA ILE A 351 19.02 -6.56 15.45
C ILE A 351 20.44 -6.55 14.90
N VAL A 352 20.73 -7.46 13.98
CA VAL A 352 22.00 -7.49 13.24
C VAL A 352 21.79 -6.80 11.90
N SER A 353 22.30 -5.57 11.81
CA SER A 353 22.31 -4.74 10.62
C SER A 353 23.49 -5.09 9.72
N PRO A 354 23.34 -4.97 8.38
CA PRO A 354 24.46 -5.09 7.46
C PRO A 354 25.43 -3.90 7.50
N TYR A 355 25.09 -2.83 8.23
CA TYR A 355 25.86 -1.59 8.25
C TYR A 355 26.80 -1.52 9.46
N ASN A 356 27.99 -0.96 9.26
CA ASN A 356 28.93 -0.72 10.34
C ASN A 356 28.47 0.44 11.26
N LYS A 357 29.19 0.63 12.37
CA LYS A 357 28.81 1.60 13.42
C LYS A 357 28.77 3.05 12.92
N GLU A 358 29.65 3.43 11.99
CA GLU A 358 29.70 4.78 11.41
C GLU A 358 28.54 5.01 10.43
N GLN A 359 28.29 4.04 9.55
CA GLN A 359 27.16 4.04 8.62
C GLN A 359 25.83 4.10 9.37
N LEU A 360 25.69 3.33 10.45
CA LEU A 360 24.51 3.37 11.31
C LEU A 360 24.29 4.77 11.85
N ARG A 361 25.30 5.39 12.49
CA ARG A 361 25.22 6.77 13.02
C ARG A 361 24.78 7.76 11.94
N TRP A 362 25.37 7.66 10.75
CA TRP A 362 24.99 8.50 9.62
C TRP A 362 23.51 8.32 9.24
N LEU A 363 23.06 7.07 9.09
CA LEU A 363 21.67 6.75 8.75
C LEU A 363 20.68 7.28 9.80
N GLN A 364 21.01 7.25 11.10
CA GLN A 364 20.11 7.79 12.13
C GLN A 364 19.87 9.30 11.97
N THR A 365 20.87 10.03 11.44
CA THR A 365 20.78 11.49 11.28
C THR A 365 20.24 11.93 9.93
N GLN A 366 20.50 11.16 8.86
CA GLN A 366 20.20 11.55 7.48
C GLN A 366 19.01 10.82 6.86
N ASN A 367 18.46 9.80 7.54
CA ASN A 367 17.39 8.98 7.01
C ASN A 367 16.21 8.86 7.98
N ASP A 368 15.06 9.41 7.57
CA ASP A 368 13.84 9.43 8.38
C ASP A 368 13.36 8.04 8.81
N ASN A 369 13.46 7.02 7.94
CA ASN A 369 13.03 5.66 8.28
C ASN A 369 13.91 5.06 9.38
N TRP A 370 15.21 5.35 9.35
CA TRP A 370 16.14 4.92 10.40
C TRP A 370 15.91 5.69 11.70
N ALA A 371 15.70 7.00 11.63
CA ALA A 371 15.36 7.81 12.80
C ALA A 371 14.08 7.30 13.51
N ILE A 372 13.03 6.99 12.74
CA ILE A 372 11.78 6.40 13.25
C ILE A 372 12.05 5.02 13.84
N LEU A 373 12.77 4.16 13.13
CA LEU A 373 13.10 2.80 13.58
C LEU A 373 13.78 2.84 14.96
N ILE A 374 14.84 3.64 15.10
CA ILE A 374 15.62 3.73 16.34
C ILE A 374 14.80 4.34 17.48
N SER A 375 13.94 5.30 17.17
CA SER A 375 13.04 5.90 18.18
C SER A 375 11.96 4.94 18.67
N SER A 376 11.58 3.95 17.86
CA SER A 376 10.49 2.99 18.15
C SER A 376 10.95 1.64 18.69
N TYR A 377 12.23 1.30 18.54
CA TYR A 377 12.82 0.02 18.92
C TYR A 377 13.59 0.12 20.23
N GLN A 378 13.35 -0.81 21.15
CA GLN A 378 13.92 -0.77 22.51
C GLN A 378 15.13 -1.69 22.73
N GLY A 379 15.44 -2.57 21.77
CA GLY A 379 16.58 -3.49 21.89
C GLY A 379 17.88 -2.90 21.33
N THR A 380 18.85 -3.77 21.04
CA THR A 380 20.17 -3.35 20.56
C THR A 380 20.31 -3.53 19.05
N ILE A 381 20.87 -2.53 18.36
CA ILE A 381 21.22 -2.62 16.94
C ILE A 381 22.73 -2.66 16.82
N GLY A 382 23.26 -3.74 16.24
CA GLY A 382 24.68 -3.92 15.97
C GLY A 382 24.91 -4.57 14.61
N ASN A 383 26.17 -4.84 14.29
CA ASN A 383 26.59 -5.51 13.04
C ASN A 383 27.28 -6.86 13.29
N HIS A 384 27.32 -7.31 14.55
CA HIS A 384 28.02 -8.53 14.94
C HIS A 384 27.05 -9.70 14.84
N MET A 385 27.40 -10.67 14.00
CA MET A 385 26.64 -11.91 13.84
C MET A 385 26.85 -12.82 15.05
N PRO A 386 25.81 -13.54 15.51
CA PRO A 386 26.00 -14.57 16.53
C PRO A 386 26.89 -15.69 15.98
N SER A 387 27.70 -16.29 16.85
CA SER A 387 28.69 -17.31 16.51
C SER A 387 28.02 -18.63 16.12
N ASN A 388 27.52 -18.74 14.88
CA ASN A 388 26.92 -19.96 14.35
C ASN A 388 27.34 -20.21 12.88
N LYS A 389 27.74 -21.45 12.56
CA LYS A 389 28.21 -21.87 11.23
C LYS A 389 27.14 -21.74 10.13
N LEU A 390 25.86 -21.94 10.45
CA LEU A 390 24.76 -21.80 9.49
C LEU A 390 24.62 -20.35 9.03
N LEU A 391 24.83 -19.38 9.94
CA LEU A 391 24.74 -17.96 9.62
C LEU A 391 25.90 -17.46 8.75
N GLN A 392 27.09 -18.02 8.91
CA GLN A 392 28.25 -17.71 8.05
C GLN A 392 27.99 -18.10 6.60
N PHE A 393 27.34 -19.23 6.35
CA PHE A 393 26.96 -19.68 5.00
C PHE A 393 26.02 -18.70 4.27
N PHE A 394 25.17 -17.98 5.00
CA PHE A 394 24.22 -17.02 4.41
C PHE A 394 24.84 -15.64 4.09
N THR A 395 26.12 -15.43 4.37
CA THR A 395 26.81 -14.15 4.14
C THR A 395 27.33 -14.08 2.70
N LEU A 396 26.44 -14.14 1.71
CA LEU A 396 26.84 -14.31 0.30
C LEU A 396 26.95 -13.03 -0.52
N THR A 397 26.66 -11.84 0.04
CA THR A 397 26.92 -10.58 -0.68
C THR A 397 27.09 -9.38 0.27
N PRO A 398 28.28 -8.79 0.39
CA PRO A 398 28.41 -7.51 1.08
C PRO A 398 27.84 -6.39 0.18
N PHE A 399 26.72 -5.79 0.59
CA PHE A 399 26.31 -4.51 -0.01
C PHE A 399 27.14 -3.39 0.61
N THR A 400 28.03 -2.79 -0.17
CA THR A 400 28.80 -1.63 0.28
C THR A 400 28.00 -0.37 0.02
N LEU A 401 27.71 0.40 1.07
CA LEU A 401 27.18 1.76 0.92
C LEU A 401 28.31 2.67 0.43
N THR A 402 28.66 2.60 -0.86
CA THR A 402 29.56 3.55 -1.49
C THR A 402 28.80 4.85 -1.75
N ARG A 403 29.41 5.98 -1.39
CA ARG A 403 28.85 7.33 -1.59
C ARG A 403 29.82 8.19 -2.39
N VAL A 404 29.57 8.25 -3.68
CA VAL A 404 30.18 9.13 -4.68
C VAL A 404 29.56 10.54 -4.58
N THR A 405 28.26 10.64 -4.31
CA THR A 405 27.55 11.92 -4.22
C THR A 405 27.91 12.72 -2.97
N GLN A 406 28.48 13.90 -3.13
CA GLN A 406 28.87 14.80 -2.04
C GLN A 406 27.67 15.55 -1.44
N SER A 407 27.74 15.86 -0.14
CA SER A 407 26.70 16.65 0.56
C SER A 407 26.86 18.16 0.36
N SER A 408 28.05 18.61 -0.01
CA SER A 408 28.39 20.02 -0.24
C SER A 408 29.01 20.19 -1.63
N PRO A 409 28.90 21.38 -2.24
CA PRO A 409 29.56 21.68 -3.51
C PRO A 409 31.06 21.39 -3.44
N ILE A 410 31.60 20.84 -4.53
CA ILE A 410 33.02 20.50 -4.66
C ILE A 410 33.78 21.77 -5.05
N PRO A 411 34.74 22.24 -4.23
CA PRO A 411 35.54 23.42 -4.55
C PRO A 411 36.38 23.20 -5.80
N GLY A 412 36.41 24.19 -6.70
CA GLY A 412 37.21 24.15 -7.93
C GLY A 412 36.66 23.24 -9.05
N ALA A 413 35.56 22.52 -8.82
CA ALA A 413 34.91 21.72 -9.85
C ALA A 413 33.97 22.57 -10.73
N PRO A 414 33.83 22.26 -12.03
CA PRO A 414 32.94 22.96 -12.94
C PRO A 414 31.49 22.95 -12.44
N THR A 415 30.84 24.11 -12.54
CA THR A 415 29.42 24.27 -12.21
C THR A 415 28.59 24.19 -13.48
N ILE A 416 27.60 23.30 -13.48
CA ILE A 416 26.80 22.94 -14.65
C ILE A 416 25.33 23.14 -14.32
N PHE A 417 24.60 23.85 -15.18
CA PHE A 417 23.15 24.02 -15.07
C PHE A 417 22.45 23.23 -16.15
N VAL A 418 21.37 22.54 -15.80
CA VAL A 418 20.54 21.81 -16.76
C VAL A 418 19.10 22.26 -16.67
N ASP A 419 18.45 22.37 -17.82
CA ASP A 419 17.03 22.66 -17.96
C ASP A 419 16.42 21.88 -19.14
N GLY A 420 15.10 21.68 -19.12
CA GLY A 420 14.36 20.95 -20.14
C GLY A 420 12.97 21.52 -20.40
N SER A 421 12.64 21.74 -21.67
CA SER A 421 11.34 22.24 -22.09
C SER A 421 10.44 21.13 -22.65
N LYS A 422 9.12 21.38 -22.68
CA LYS A 422 8.13 20.45 -23.27
C LYS A 422 8.22 20.32 -24.80
N THR A 423 9.00 21.17 -25.47
CA THR A 423 9.26 21.06 -26.91
C THR A 423 10.30 19.99 -27.23
N GLY A 424 10.88 19.36 -26.21
CA GLY A 424 11.92 18.34 -26.36
C GLY A 424 13.33 18.89 -26.39
N LEU A 425 13.50 20.20 -26.20
CA LEU A 425 14.80 20.86 -26.16
C LEU A 425 15.35 20.90 -24.74
N ALA A 426 16.54 20.34 -24.55
CA ALA A 426 17.29 20.38 -23.30
C ALA A 426 18.46 21.37 -23.42
N ALA A 427 18.75 22.12 -22.35
CA ALA A 427 19.89 23.03 -22.28
C ALA A 427 20.86 22.60 -21.18
N ILE A 428 22.15 22.70 -21.46
CA ILE A 428 23.25 22.43 -20.54
C ILE A 428 24.17 23.64 -20.58
N VAL A 429 24.36 24.33 -19.45
CA VAL A 429 25.25 25.50 -19.36
C VAL A 429 26.44 25.12 -18.51
N MET A 430 27.65 25.23 -19.07
CA MET A 430 28.91 24.98 -18.38
C MET A 430 29.86 26.16 -18.64
N HIS A 431 30.38 26.80 -17.58
CA HIS A 431 31.21 28.01 -17.70
C HIS A 431 30.60 29.11 -18.59
N ASP A 432 29.31 29.39 -18.42
CA ASP A 432 28.54 30.36 -19.23
C ASP A 432 28.46 30.04 -20.73
N CYS A 433 28.88 28.83 -21.15
CA CYS A 433 28.71 28.30 -22.49
C CYS A 433 27.46 27.39 -22.54
N PRO A 434 26.37 27.83 -23.17
CA PRO A 434 25.14 27.05 -23.31
C PRO A 434 25.24 26.07 -24.47
N HIS A 435 24.79 24.84 -24.25
CA HIS A 435 24.69 23.79 -25.25
C HIS A 435 23.27 23.21 -25.26
N THR A 436 22.62 23.23 -26.42
CA THR A 436 21.23 22.78 -26.57
C THR A 436 21.15 21.46 -27.34
N ILE A 437 20.34 20.52 -26.86
CA ILE A 437 20.20 19.19 -27.43
C ILE A 437 18.71 18.91 -27.67
N HIS A 438 18.36 18.49 -28.90
CA HIS A 438 17.04 17.96 -29.20
C HIS A 438 16.93 16.51 -28.71
N THR A 439 15.94 16.25 -27.88
CA THR A 439 15.68 14.94 -27.30
C THR A 439 14.45 14.30 -27.95
N PRO A 440 14.32 12.96 -27.93
CA PRO A 440 13.12 12.27 -28.42
C PRO A 440 11.93 12.38 -27.46
N TYR A 441 12.04 13.13 -26.35
CA TYR A 441 11.03 13.22 -25.30
C TYR A 441 10.29 14.55 -25.36
N GLN A 442 9.01 14.55 -25.01
CA GLN A 442 8.16 15.77 -24.97
C GLN A 442 7.77 16.18 -23.54
N SER A 443 8.23 15.43 -22.53
CA SER A 443 8.04 15.78 -21.12
C SER A 443 9.26 16.53 -20.61
N ALA A 444 9.06 17.75 -20.08
CA ALA A 444 10.13 18.55 -19.47
C ALA A 444 11.02 17.74 -18.51
N GLN A 445 10.42 16.87 -17.69
CA GLN A 445 11.15 15.99 -16.75
C GLN A 445 12.07 14.99 -17.46
N LEU A 446 11.62 14.39 -18.57
CA LEU A 446 12.42 13.43 -19.34
C LEU A 446 13.54 14.14 -20.11
N VAL A 447 13.23 15.32 -20.64
CA VAL A 447 14.17 16.17 -21.37
C VAL A 447 15.30 16.61 -20.45
N GLU A 448 14.96 17.05 -19.24
CA GLU A 448 15.93 17.47 -18.25
C GLU A 448 16.74 16.30 -17.65
N LEU A 449 16.11 15.13 -17.44
CA LEU A 449 16.85 13.90 -17.11
C LEU A 449 17.82 13.50 -18.22
N TYR A 450 17.46 13.72 -19.48
CA TYR A 450 18.33 13.46 -20.60
C TYR A 450 19.53 14.44 -20.60
N ALA A 451 19.32 15.73 -20.33
CA ALA A 451 20.42 16.68 -20.13
C ALA A 451 21.37 16.24 -19.00
N ALA A 452 20.81 15.83 -17.85
CA ALA A 452 21.62 15.30 -16.75
C ALA A 452 22.42 14.05 -17.19
N LEU A 453 21.79 13.11 -17.92
CA LEU A 453 22.47 11.94 -18.46
C LEU A 453 23.63 12.34 -19.39
N THR A 454 23.44 13.33 -20.26
CA THR A 454 24.51 13.82 -21.14
C THR A 454 25.69 14.32 -20.31
N VAL A 455 25.45 15.13 -19.27
CA VAL A 455 26.53 15.57 -18.35
C VAL A 455 27.25 14.38 -17.73
N PHE A 456 26.51 13.39 -17.24
CA PHE A 456 27.08 12.17 -16.66
C PHE A 456 27.83 11.29 -17.68
N ILE A 457 27.60 11.42 -18.99
CA ILE A 457 28.37 10.69 -20.00
C ILE A 457 29.57 11.50 -20.47
N SER A 458 29.43 12.82 -20.61
CA SER A 458 30.47 13.72 -21.11
C SER A 458 31.62 13.93 -20.14
N LEU A 459 31.39 13.80 -18.82
CA LEU A 459 32.40 14.00 -17.78
C LEU A 459 32.59 12.75 -16.91
N PRO A 460 33.04 11.60 -17.46
CA PRO A 460 33.06 10.33 -16.73
C PRO A 460 34.02 10.33 -15.53
N GLU A 461 35.17 11.00 -15.64
CA GLU A 461 36.22 10.98 -14.60
C GLU A 461 36.41 12.31 -13.86
N SER A 462 35.75 13.39 -14.31
CA SER A 462 35.90 14.72 -13.73
C SER A 462 34.84 15.00 -12.65
N PRO A 463 35.22 15.59 -11.49
CA PRO A 463 34.24 16.07 -10.53
C PRO A 463 33.46 17.26 -11.10
N PHE A 464 32.20 17.42 -10.73
CA PHE A 464 31.37 18.57 -11.13
C PHE A 464 30.28 18.87 -10.11
N ASN A 465 29.74 20.09 -10.19
CA ASN A 465 28.59 20.57 -9.43
C ASN A 465 27.40 20.76 -10.38
N LEU A 466 26.41 19.87 -10.34
CA LEU A 466 25.22 19.93 -11.19
C LEU A 466 24.07 20.63 -10.46
N TYR A 467 23.49 21.63 -11.10
CA TYR A 467 22.31 22.35 -10.62
C TYR A 467 21.14 22.21 -11.59
N SER A 468 19.96 22.03 -11.02
CA SER A 468 18.69 21.94 -11.74
C SER A 468 17.61 22.62 -10.89
N ASP A 469 16.65 23.26 -11.55
CA ASP A 469 15.51 23.88 -10.88
C ASP A 469 14.35 22.90 -10.61
N SER A 470 14.46 21.69 -11.17
CA SER A 470 13.53 20.60 -10.99
C SER A 470 13.83 19.78 -9.76
N ARG A 471 12.98 19.96 -8.74
CA ARG A 471 13.00 19.14 -7.53
C ARG A 471 12.85 17.65 -7.83
N TYR A 472 12.15 17.31 -8.92
CA TYR A 472 11.97 15.93 -9.35
C TYR A 472 13.29 15.31 -9.82
N VAL A 473 14.02 16.00 -10.71
CA VAL A 473 15.30 15.54 -11.24
C VAL A 473 16.31 15.41 -10.12
N VAL A 474 16.53 16.49 -9.35
CA VAL A 474 17.50 16.51 -8.24
C VAL A 474 17.25 15.38 -7.25
N LYS A 475 16.00 15.23 -6.75
CA LYS A 475 15.67 14.16 -5.80
C LYS A 475 15.80 12.76 -6.40
N SER A 476 15.54 12.59 -7.70
CA SER A 476 15.68 11.31 -8.36
C SER A 476 17.16 10.92 -8.47
N LEU A 477 18.00 11.83 -8.96
CA LEU A 477 19.44 11.60 -9.10
C LEU A 477 20.11 11.25 -7.77
N LEU A 478 19.80 11.99 -6.70
CA LEU A 478 20.32 11.71 -5.35
C LEU A 478 19.94 10.31 -4.82
N ARG A 479 18.84 9.73 -5.32
CA ARG A 479 18.38 8.39 -4.91
C ARG A 479 18.94 7.27 -5.77
N LEU A 480 19.33 7.55 -7.02
CA LEU A 480 19.72 6.52 -7.98
C LEU A 480 20.95 5.74 -7.51
N GLU A 481 21.93 6.40 -6.91
CA GLU A 481 23.14 5.76 -6.40
C GLU A 481 22.84 4.55 -5.51
N ALA A 482 21.99 4.75 -4.51
CA ALA A 482 21.63 3.76 -3.51
C ALA A 482 20.44 2.87 -3.91
N THR A 483 19.79 3.10 -5.06
CA THR A 483 18.62 2.30 -5.47
C THR A 483 19.06 0.96 -6.08
N PRO A 484 18.64 -0.20 -5.55
CA PRO A 484 19.06 -1.50 -6.10
C PRO A 484 18.35 -1.86 -7.40
N VAL A 485 17.04 -1.61 -7.47
CA VAL A 485 16.18 -1.96 -8.62
C VAL A 485 15.35 -0.76 -9.01
N ILE A 486 15.40 -0.42 -10.29
CA ILE A 486 14.53 0.58 -10.91
C ILE A 486 13.38 -0.19 -11.57
N GLN A 487 12.13 0.15 -11.26
CA GLN A 487 10.99 -0.56 -11.85
C GLN A 487 10.82 -0.18 -13.35
N PRO A 488 10.59 -1.14 -14.25
CA PRO A 488 10.41 -0.90 -15.69
C PRO A 488 9.00 -0.36 -16.03
N THR A 489 8.33 0.30 -15.09
CA THR A 489 6.93 0.71 -15.20
C THR A 489 6.74 2.12 -15.76
N THR A 490 7.83 2.84 -16.04
CA THR A 490 7.79 4.24 -16.43
C THR A 490 8.74 4.56 -17.58
N ALA A 491 8.39 5.58 -18.38
CA ALA A 491 9.23 6.09 -19.47
C ALA A 491 10.63 6.55 -18.99
N THR A 492 10.79 6.82 -17.70
CA THR A 492 12.07 7.19 -17.07
C THR A 492 13.02 6.02 -16.85
N PHE A 493 12.56 4.76 -16.95
CA PHE A 493 13.36 3.57 -16.63
C PHE A 493 14.71 3.55 -17.37
N PHE A 494 14.71 3.72 -18.69
CA PHE A 494 15.93 3.68 -19.49
C PHE A 494 16.93 4.79 -19.11
N LEU A 495 16.44 6.01 -18.85
CA LEU A 495 17.28 7.13 -18.44
C LEU A 495 17.87 6.88 -17.05
N PHE A 496 17.05 6.48 -16.08
CA PHE A 496 17.50 6.17 -14.73
C PHE A 496 18.55 5.06 -14.69
N THR A 497 18.36 3.98 -15.47
CA THR A 497 19.32 2.87 -15.53
C THR A 497 20.67 3.35 -16.07
N LYS A 498 20.69 4.12 -17.16
CA LYS A 498 21.94 4.65 -17.73
C LYS A 498 22.63 5.64 -16.79
N ILE A 499 21.87 6.55 -16.18
CA ILE A 499 22.40 7.51 -15.20
C ILE A 499 22.99 6.77 -14.00
N GLN A 500 22.30 5.76 -13.46
CA GLN A 500 22.79 4.98 -12.33
C GLN A 500 24.11 4.27 -12.65
N GLN A 501 24.23 3.66 -13.83
CA GLN A 501 25.49 3.05 -14.29
C GLN A 501 26.61 4.10 -14.32
N ALA A 502 26.31 5.28 -14.86
CA ALA A 502 27.27 6.37 -14.93
C ALA A 502 27.66 6.91 -13.53
N ILE A 503 26.72 6.94 -12.57
CA ILE A 503 27.00 7.35 -11.17
C ILE A 503 27.91 6.34 -10.47
N ARG A 504 27.73 5.03 -10.69
CA ARG A 504 28.49 3.99 -10.01
C ARG A 504 29.93 3.84 -10.50
N ALA A 505 30.24 4.33 -11.71
CA ALA A 505 31.52 4.16 -12.36
C ALA A 505 32.42 5.42 -12.35
N ARG A 506 32.07 6.46 -11.58
CA ARG A 506 32.71 7.79 -11.70
C ARG A 506 33.32 8.36 -10.42
N SER A 507 34.06 9.44 -10.58
CA SER A 507 34.57 10.34 -9.54
C SER A 507 33.45 11.11 -8.80
N PRO A 508 33.71 11.65 -7.59
CA PRO A 508 32.73 12.39 -6.79
C PRO A 508 32.07 13.57 -7.52
N PHE A 509 30.78 13.79 -7.28
CA PHE A 509 30.01 14.91 -7.84
C PHE A 509 29.03 15.47 -6.79
N PHE A 510 28.54 16.69 -7.02
CA PHE A 510 27.49 17.31 -6.20
C PHE A 510 26.25 17.61 -7.05
N ILE A 511 25.07 17.47 -6.46
CA ILE A 511 23.79 17.86 -7.07
C ILE A 511 23.07 18.84 -6.17
N GLY A 512 22.76 20.02 -6.69
CA GLY A 512 22.01 21.07 -6.02
C GLY A 512 20.66 21.35 -6.67
N HIS A 513 19.67 21.68 -5.84
CA HIS A 513 18.40 22.25 -6.30
C HIS A 513 18.44 23.77 -6.19
N ILE A 514 17.99 24.47 -7.23
CA ILE A 514 17.84 25.92 -7.24
C ILE A 514 16.40 26.31 -7.56
N ARG A 515 15.98 27.49 -7.13
CA ARG A 515 14.60 27.94 -7.34
C ARG A 515 14.47 28.54 -8.74
N ALA A 516 13.57 27.98 -9.56
CA ALA A 516 13.19 28.56 -10.84
C ALA A 516 12.75 30.02 -10.68
N HIS A 517 13.18 30.88 -11.61
CA HIS A 517 12.78 32.29 -11.70
C HIS A 517 13.01 33.07 -10.39
N SER A 518 14.09 32.79 -9.67
CA SER A 518 14.46 33.59 -8.51
C SER A 518 15.01 34.95 -8.97
N GLY A 519 14.39 36.06 -8.54
CA GLY A 519 14.95 37.40 -8.72
C GLY A 519 16.16 37.71 -7.82
N LEU A 520 16.86 36.67 -7.35
CA LEU A 520 18.02 36.80 -6.47
C LEU A 520 19.28 37.03 -7.32
N PRO A 521 20.11 38.02 -7.00
CA PRO A 521 21.37 38.23 -7.72
C PRO A 521 22.37 37.13 -7.37
N GLY A 522 23.14 36.67 -8.36
CA GLY A 522 24.28 35.77 -8.12
C GLY A 522 24.55 34.80 -9.26
N PRO A 523 25.74 34.16 -9.28
CA PRO A 523 26.18 33.29 -10.38
C PRO A 523 25.27 32.06 -10.57
N LEU A 524 24.65 31.55 -9.50
CA LEU A 524 23.71 30.43 -9.58
C LEU A 524 22.38 30.80 -10.25
N ALA A 525 21.85 31.99 -9.95
CA ALA A 525 20.62 32.48 -10.57
C ALA A 525 20.86 32.82 -12.05
N LEU A 526 21.98 33.47 -12.35
CA LEU A 526 22.39 33.79 -13.73
C LEU A 526 22.56 32.53 -14.59
N GLY A 527 23.27 31.51 -14.10
CA GLY A 527 23.47 30.27 -14.83
C GLY A 527 22.17 29.50 -15.10
N ASN A 528 21.21 29.54 -14.17
CA ASN A 528 19.89 28.96 -14.35
C ASN A 528 19.03 29.74 -15.35
N ASP A 529 19.03 31.07 -15.25
CA ASP A 529 18.29 31.94 -16.16
C ASP A 529 18.84 31.81 -17.59
N LEU A 530 20.15 31.60 -17.75
CA LEU A 530 20.73 31.25 -19.04
C LEU A 530 20.15 29.92 -19.53
N ALA A 531 20.18 28.84 -18.74
CA ALA A 531 19.64 27.54 -19.14
C ALA A 531 18.16 27.64 -19.60
N ASP A 532 17.32 28.35 -18.84
CA ASP A 532 15.90 28.59 -19.16
C ASP A 532 15.69 29.47 -20.40
N GLN A 533 16.53 30.48 -20.62
CA GLN A 533 16.48 31.27 -21.85
C GLN A 533 16.79 30.42 -23.08
N TYR A 534 17.77 29.53 -23.02
CA TYR A 534 18.15 28.70 -24.16
C TYR A 534 17.13 27.59 -24.45
N THR A 535 16.41 27.07 -23.46
CA THR A 535 15.28 26.16 -23.73
C THR A 535 14.08 26.88 -24.37
N ARG A 536 13.90 28.18 -24.10
CA ARG A 536 12.81 29.02 -24.68
C ARG A 536 13.14 29.62 -26.04
N LEU A 537 14.36 30.13 -26.23
CA LEU A 537 14.78 30.86 -27.44
C LEU A 537 15.01 29.92 -28.63
N ALA A 538 15.61 28.75 -28.42
CA ALA A 538 15.82 27.80 -29.51
C ALA A 538 14.53 27.04 -29.92
N ALA A 539 13.52 26.97 -29.05
CA ALA A 539 12.17 26.54 -29.43
C ALA A 539 11.49 27.52 -30.43
N LEU A 540 11.86 28.79 -30.41
CA LEU A 540 11.39 29.82 -31.33
C LEU A 540 12.22 29.90 -32.62
N ALA A 541 13.35 29.19 -32.70
CA ALA A 541 14.33 29.28 -33.78
C ALA A 541 14.37 28.07 -34.73
N VAL A 542 13.41 27.14 -34.65
CA VAL A 542 13.27 26.10 -35.69
C VAL A 542 12.78 26.78 -36.98
N PRO A 543 13.57 26.83 -38.06
CA PRO A 543 13.22 27.57 -39.25
C PRO A 543 12.36 26.70 -40.15
N THR A 544 11.05 26.87 -40.09
CA THR A 544 10.17 26.48 -41.20
C THR A 544 9.47 27.72 -41.74
N VAL A 545 9.96 28.13 -42.91
CA VAL A 545 9.34 28.96 -43.95
C VAL A 545 9.41 30.50 -43.74
N PRO A 546 9.94 31.27 -44.73
CA PRO A 546 9.98 32.73 -44.68
C PRO A 546 8.64 33.34 -45.09
N SER A 547 8.34 34.52 -44.53
CA SER A 547 7.18 35.38 -44.77
C SER A 547 5.83 34.92 -44.18
N LEU A 548 5.66 35.17 -42.89
CA LEU A 548 4.34 35.17 -42.26
C LEU A 548 4.20 36.45 -41.43
N ASP A 549 3.12 37.19 -41.70
CA ASP A 549 2.69 38.41 -41.01
C ASP A 549 2.86 38.27 -39.48
N PRO A 550 3.40 39.27 -38.74
CA PRO A 550 3.57 39.23 -37.29
C PRO A 550 2.41 38.64 -36.48
N ILE A 551 1.16 38.80 -36.96
CA ILE A 551 -0.05 38.23 -36.35
C ILE A 551 -0.08 36.71 -36.45
N SER A 552 0.32 36.15 -37.59
CA SER A 552 0.33 34.70 -37.82
C SER A 552 1.41 33.98 -37.00
N LEU A 553 2.61 34.57 -36.89
CA LEU A 553 3.67 34.08 -35.99
C LEU A 553 3.23 34.11 -34.53
N ALA A 554 2.58 35.20 -34.09
CA ALA A 554 2.01 35.29 -32.75
C ALA A 554 0.89 34.26 -32.51
N THR A 555 0.11 33.94 -33.52
CA THR A 555 -0.98 32.94 -33.45
C THR A 555 -0.41 31.53 -33.30
N GLU A 556 0.63 31.19 -34.06
CA GLU A 556 1.29 29.89 -33.99
C GLU A 556 2.03 29.70 -32.65
N ALA A 557 2.75 30.73 -32.19
CA ALA A 557 3.37 30.72 -30.87
C ALA A 557 2.36 30.57 -29.72
N HIS A 558 1.19 31.23 -29.83
CA HIS A 558 0.10 31.04 -28.87
C HIS A 558 -0.50 29.63 -28.94
N LYS A 559 -0.61 29.04 -30.14
CA LYS A 559 -1.10 27.66 -30.33
C LYS A 559 -0.19 26.62 -29.69
N LEU A 560 1.13 26.85 -29.70
CA LEU A 560 2.12 25.95 -29.10
C LEU A 560 2.31 26.15 -27.60
N HIS A 561 2.38 27.41 -27.15
CA HIS A 561 2.82 27.75 -25.79
C HIS A 561 1.76 28.43 -24.91
N HIS A 562 0.56 28.70 -25.45
CA HIS A 562 -0.54 29.38 -24.75
C HIS A 562 -0.12 30.69 -24.05
N LEU A 563 0.75 31.46 -24.69
CA LEU A 563 1.29 32.73 -24.16
C LEU A 563 0.17 33.76 -23.95
N ASN A 564 0.25 34.54 -22.86
CA ASN A 564 -0.74 35.58 -22.60
C ASN A 564 -0.65 36.77 -23.59
N ALA A 565 -1.73 37.55 -23.70
CA ALA A 565 -1.83 38.65 -24.66
C ALA A 565 -0.76 39.75 -24.47
N HIS A 566 -0.24 39.92 -23.24
CA HIS A 566 0.83 40.89 -22.97
C HIS A 566 2.17 40.41 -23.54
N THR A 567 2.50 39.13 -23.34
CA THR A 567 3.70 38.50 -23.88
C THR A 567 3.68 38.48 -25.41
N LEU A 568 2.54 38.15 -26.02
CA LEU A 568 2.39 38.17 -27.49
C LEU A 568 2.60 39.58 -28.07
N ARG A 569 2.07 40.62 -27.40
CA ARG A 569 2.24 42.03 -27.81
C ARG A 569 3.72 42.43 -27.83
N LEU A 570 4.46 42.06 -26.78
CA LEU A 570 5.87 42.44 -26.64
C LEU A 570 6.78 41.65 -27.59
N ALA A 571 6.55 40.34 -27.73
CA ALA A 571 7.40 39.46 -28.52
C ALA A 571 7.25 39.67 -30.03
N TYR A 572 6.02 39.91 -30.51
CA TYR A 572 5.71 39.98 -31.95
C TYR A 572 5.36 41.39 -32.43
N LYS A 573 5.47 42.41 -31.56
CA LYS A 573 5.17 43.83 -31.86
C LYS A 573 3.79 44.05 -32.49
N ILE A 574 2.81 43.20 -32.18
CA ILE A 574 1.41 43.34 -32.62
C ILE A 574 0.61 44.25 -31.67
N THR A 575 -0.54 44.77 -32.10
CA THR A 575 -1.38 45.62 -31.25
C THR A 575 -2.00 44.85 -30.09
N ARG A 576 -2.39 45.56 -29.03
CA ARG A 576 -3.06 44.97 -27.85
C ARG A 576 -4.37 44.25 -28.22
N GLU A 577 -5.08 44.76 -29.22
CA GLU A 577 -6.34 44.20 -29.70
C GLU A 577 -6.11 42.91 -30.49
N GLN A 578 -5.13 42.90 -31.40
CA GLN A 578 -4.72 41.69 -32.14
C GLN A 578 -4.26 40.58 -31.19
N ALA A 579 -3.41 40.90 -30.20
CA ALA A 579 -2.94 39.92 -29.22
C ALA A 579 -4.09 39.35 -28.36
N ARG A 580 -5.08 40.17 -28.01
CA ARG A 580 -6.28 39.72 -27.30
C ARG A 580 -7.18 38.86 -28.18
N ALA A 581 -7.31 39.18 -29.46
CA ALA A 581 -8.10 38.40 -30.41
C ALA A 581 -7.52 36.98 -30.59
N ILE A 582 -6.19 36.85 -30.65
CA ILE A 582 -5.50 35.56 -30.73
C ILE A 582 -5.82 34.69 -29.50
N VAL A 583 -5.68 35.25 -28.28
CA VAL A 583 -5.98 34.51 -27.04
C VAL A 583 -7.46 34.17 -26.93
N LYS A 584 -8.35 35.10 -27.31
CA LYS A 584 -9.81 34.86 -27.33
C LYS A 584 -10.24 33.83 -28.38
N GLY A 585 -9.46 33.63 -29.45
CA GLY A 585 -9.72 32.60 -30.46
C GLY A 585 -9.30 31.20 -30.04
N CYS A 586 -8.51 31.05 -28.96
CA CYS A 586 -7.99 29.77 -28.52
C CYS A 586 -8.98 29.07 -27.58
N LYS A 587 -9.58 27.94 -28.02
CA LYS A 587 -10.54 27.15 -27.22
C LYS A 587 -10.01 26.73 -25.84
N ASN A 588 -8.70 26.47 -25.71
CA ASN A 588 -8.07 26.07 -24.44
C ASN A 588 -7.82 27.26 -23.49
N CYS A 589 -7.59 28.46 -24.02
CA CYS A 589 -7.41 29.66 -23.21
C CYS A 589 -8.74 30.36 -22.93
N LEU A 590 -9.78 30.15 -23.75
CA LEU A 590 -11.13 30.66 -23.57
C LEU A 590 -11.76 30.19 -22.25
N THR A 591 -11.47 28.95 -21.84
CA THR A 591 -11.86 28.40 -20.53
C THR A 591 -11.05 28.94 -19.35
N LEU A 592 -9.91 29.59 -19.62
CA LEU A 592 -9.01 30.19 -18.63
C LEU A 592 -9.06 31.73 -18.62
N LEU A 593 -9.78 32.33 -19.56
CA LEU A 593 -10.05 33.76 -19.57
C LEU A 593 -11.07 34.03 -18.46
N PRO A 594 -10.78 34.96 -17.53
CA PRO A 594 -11.80 35.35 -16.57
C PRO A 594 -13.01 35.89 -17.35
N GLU A 595 -14.20 35.38 -17.05
CA GLU A 595 -15.44 36.11 -17.32
C GLU A 595 -15.23 37.54 -16.80
N PRO A 596 -15.72 38.58 -17.50
CA PRO A 596 -15.59 39.94 -17.00
C PRO A 596 -16.21 40.02 -15.61
N HIS A 597 -15.34 40.07 -14.58
CA HIS A 597 -15.76 40.16 -13.19
C HIS A 597 -16.40 41.53 -12.99
N LEU A 598 -17.74 41.58 -12.96
CA LEU A 598 -18.48 42.77 -12.52
C LEU A 598 -18.63 42.83 -10.99
N GLY A 599 -18.02 41.91 -10.25
CA GLY A 599 -17.96 41.95 -8.79
C GLY A 599 -16.62 41.44 -8.27
N VAL A 600 -15.79 42.33 -7.75
CA VAL A 600 -14.65 41.92 -6.92
C VAL A 600 -15.23 41.41 -5.61
N ASN A 601 -15.08 40.10 -5.34
CA ASN A 601 -15.49 39.53 -4.06
C ASN A 601 -14.61 40.16 -2.96
N PRO A 602 -15.16 40.88 -1.97
CA PRO A 602 -14.37 41.64 -1.02
C PRO A 602 -13.50 40.68 -0.18
N ARG A 603 -12.20 41.00 -0.05
CA ARG A 603 -11.27 40.29 0.85
C ARG A 603 -11.04 41.10 2.10
N GLY A 604 -10.99 40.43 3.25
CA GLY A 604 -10.49 41.00 4.48
C GLY A 604 -9.04 41.43 4.34
N LEU A 605 -8.66 42.51 5.03
CA LEU A 605 -7.28 43.02 5.07
C LEU A 605 -6.41 42.35 6.16
N LEU A 606 -7.02 41.67 7.12
CA LEU A 606 -6.39 41.01 8.27
C LEU A 606 -7.20 39.75 8.65
N PRO A 607 -6.60 38.77 9.36
CA PRO A 607 -7.33 37.61 9.86
C PRO A 607 -8.52 38.01 10.73
N GLY A 608 -9.67 37.34 10.54
CA GLY A 608 -10.90 37.65 11.29
C GLY A 608 -11.59 38.97 10.89
N HIS A 609 -11.10 39.70 9.87
CA HIS A 609 -11.76 40.93 9.41
C HIS A 609 -13.09 40.63 8.70
N LEU A 610 -13.07 39.73 7.71
CA LEU A 610 -14.24 39.39 6.91
C LEU A 610 -14.35 37.88 6.74
N TRP A 611 -15.44 37.32 7.25
CA TRP A 611 -15.82 35.94 6.99
C TRP A 611 -16.91 35.84 5.94
N GLN A 612 -16.87 34.77 5.15
CA GLN A 612 -17.97 34.31 4.31
C GLN A 612 -18.49 33.00 4.87
N MET A 613 -19.81 32.87 4.94
CA MET A 613 -20.46 31.66 5.46
C MET A 613 -21.59 31.23 4.54
N ASP A 614 -21.68 29.91 4.32
CA ASP A 614 -22.70 29.27 3.49
C ASP A 614 -23.08 27.88 4.01
N VAL A 615 -24.20 27.33 3.53
CA VAL A 615 -24.65 25.96 3.82
C VAL A 615 -24.68 25.13 2.54
N THR A 616 -24.05 23.96 2.56
CA THR A 616 -24.07 23.00 1.45
C THR A 616 -24.73 21.69 1.86
N HIS A 617 -25.46 21.07 0.94
CA HIS A 617 -26.10 19.79 1.15
C HIS A 617 -25.14 18.64 0.80
N VAL A 618 -25.09 17.60 1.64
CA VAL A 618 -24.29 16.39 1.40
C VAL A 618 -25.15 15.12 1.54
N PRO A 619 -24.78 14.00 0.89
CA PRO A 619 -25.44 12.71 1.09
C PRO A 619 -25.49 12.36 2.58
N SER A 620 -26.67 11.99 3.07
CA SER A 620 -26.94 11.95 4.51
C SER A 620 -26.22 10.82 5.22
N PHE A 621 -25.52 11.14 6.32
CA PHE A 621 -25.16 10.17 7.36
C PHE A 621 -26.15 10.33 8.52
N ALA A 622 -27.13 9.41 8.61
CA ALA A 622 -28.28 9.52 9.52
C ALA A 622 -29.07 10.83 9.35
N LYS A 623 -29.21 11.65 10.41
CA LYS A 623 -29.99 12.91 10.40
C LYS A 623 -29.16 14.14 9.97
N LEU A 624 -27.87 13.98 9.68
CA LEU A 624 -26.97 15.07 9.29
C LEU A 624 -26.89 15.17 7.77
N LYS A 625 -27.51 16.20 7.20
CA LYS A 625 -27.62 16.41 5.74
C LYS A 625 -27.07 17.76 5.27
N TYR A 626 -26.75 18.64 6.21
CA TYR A 626 -26.36 20.03 5.95
C TYR A 626 -24.98 20.28 6.52
N VAL A 627 -24.05 20.75 5.70
CA VAL A 627 -22.72 21.17 6.12
C VAL A 627 -22.67 22.68 6.09
N HIS A 628 -22.54 23.29 7.27
CA HIS A 628 -22.35 24.72 7.41
C HIS A 628 -20.86 24.99 7.32
N VAL A 629 -20.46 25.95 6.48
CA VAL A 629 -19.06 26.27 6.17
C VAL A 629 -18.82 27.75 6.40
N SER A 630 -17.76 28.08 7.13
CA SER A 630 -17.25 29.44 7.29
C SER A 630 -15.80 29.52 6.81
N ILE A 631 -15.47 30.58 6.07
CA ILE A 631 -14.12 30.87 5.61
C ILE A 631 -13.70 32.27 6.01
N ASP A 632 -12.48 32.41 6.52
CA ASP A 632 -11.82 33.70 6.65
C ASP A 632 -11.22 34.11 5.30
N THR A 633 -11.72 35.21 4.73
CA THR A 633 -11.34 35.65 3.38
C THR A 633 -9.91 36.18 3.26
N PHE A 634 -9.24 36.49 4.38
CA PHE A 634 -7.83 36.87 4.38
C PHE A 634 -6.91 35.64 4.44
N SER A 635 -7.10 34.78 5.44
CA SER A 635 -6.22 33.62 5.68
C SER A 635 -6.54 32.42 4.79
N GLY A 636 -7.76 32.36 4.24
CA GLY A 636 -8.28 31.19 3.53
C GLY A 636 -8.59 30.01 4.46
N PHE A 637 -8.52 30.19 5.77
CA PHE A 637 -8.81 29.13 6.73
C PHE A 637 -10.30 28.81 6.73
N LEU A 638 -10.63 27.54 6.54
CA LEU A 638 -11.99 27.03 6.38
C LEU A 638 -12.39 26.15 7.57
N PHE A 639 -13.57 26.40 8.11
CA PHE A 639 -14.17 25.60 9.17
C PHE A 639 -15.54 25.10 8.74
N ALA A 640 -15.79 23.80 8.89
CA ALA A 640 -17.05 23.17 8.50
C ALA A 640 -17.63 22.33 9.63
N SER A 641 -18.95 22.33 9.78
CA SER A 641 -19.65 21.48 10.74
C SER A 641 -20.91 20.85 10.13
N ALA A 642 -21.11 19.56 10.37
CA ALA A 642 -22.34 18.87 9.98
C ALA A 642 -23.49 19.17 10.96
N GLN A 643 -24.66 19.54 10.43
CA GLN A 643 -25.87 19.89 11.16
C GLN A 643 -27.09 19.12 10.62
N SER A 644 -28.14 19.04 11.45
CA SER A 644 -29.39 18.36 11.10
C SER A 644 -30.41 19.26 10.37
N GLY A 645 -30.09 20.55 10.16
CA GLY A 645 -30.96 21.52 9.52
C GLY A 645 -30.28 22.86 9.25
N GLU A 646 -31.02 23.79 8.64
CA GLU A 646 -30.55 25.14 8.23
C GLU A 646 -31.22 26.28 9.01
N ALA A 647 -32.15 25.96 9.91
CA ALA A 647 -32.81 26.95 10.76
C ALA A 647 -31.77 27.74 11.59
N THR A 648 -32.11 28.96 12.00
CA THR A 648 -31.20 29.86 12.73
C THR A 648 -30.50 29.22 13.93
N LYS A 649 -31.16 28.31 14.66
CA LYS A 649 -30.53 27.56 15.77
C LYS A 649 -29.29 26.76 15.35
N HIS A 650 -29.29 26.22 14.13
CA HIS A 650 -28.17 25.45 13.57
C HIS A 650 -27.05 26.36 13.07
N VAL A 651 -27.42 27.49 12.45
CA VAL A 651 -26.48 28.55 12.04
C VAL A 651 -25.72 29.11 13.25
N ILE A 652 -26.44 29.46 14.33
CA ILE A 652 -25.83 29.95 15.58
C ILE A 652 -24.91 28.88 16.19
N LYS A 653 -25.32 27.61 16.18
CA LYS A 653 -24.48 26.50 16.66
C LYS A 653 -23.19 26.37 15.86
N HIS A 654 -23.24 26.47 14.53
CA HIS A 654 -22.04 26.49 13.70
C HIS A 654 -21.16 27.69 14.03
N MET A 655 -21.73 28.89 14.16
CA MET A 655 -20.99 30.12 14.50
C MET A 655 -20.23 29.98 15.81
N PHE A 656 -20.82 29.42 16.87
CA PHE A 656 -20.10 29.19 18.13
C PHE A 656 -18.90 28.24 17.96
N LEU A 657 -19.08 27.15 17.20
CA LEU A 657 -17.98 26.21 16.92
C LEU A 657 -16.87 26.88 16.11
N ALA A 658 -17.24 27.61 15.05
CA ALA A 658 -16.30 28.32 14.19
C ALA A 658 -15.50 29.38 14.97
N MET A 659 -16.18 30.18 15.81
CA MET A 659 -15.53 31.22 16.62
C MET A 659 -14.62 30.64 17.72
N SER A 660 -14.91 29.45 18.24
CA SER A 660 -14.02 28.78 19.20
C SER A 660 -12.67 28.39 18.60
N VAL A 661 -12.59 28.25 17.27
CA VAL A 661 -11.39 27.84 16.53
C VAL A 661 -10.71 29.02 15.84
N MET A 662 -11.48 29.83 15.12
CA MET A 662 -10.98 30.91 14.26
C MET A 662 -11.02 32.30 14.92
N GLY A 663 -11.58 32.41 16.14
CA GLY A 663 -11.85 33.69 16.80
C GLY A 663 -13.13 34.37 16.28
N ARG A 664 -13.47 35.55 16.80
CA ARG A 664 -14.70 36.27 16.42
C ARG A 664 -14.45 37.17 15.20
N PRO A 665 -15.27 37.12 14.13
CA PRO A 665 -15.12 38.01 12.99
C PRO A 665 -15.61 39.43 13.28
N LEU A 666 -15.01 40.43 12.61
CA LEU A 666 -15.52 41.81 12.62
C LEU A 666 -16.74 41.95 11.70
N THR A 667 -16.67 41.38 10.49
CA THR A 667 -17.74 41.40 9.50
C THR A 667 -18.03 39.99 9.02
N LEU A 668 -19.32 39.65 8.91
CA LEU A 668 -19.80 38.38 8.37
C LEU A 668 -20.63 38.66 7.11
N LYS A 669 -20.27 38.05 6.00
CA LYS A 669 -21.02 38.07 4.74
C LYS A 669 -21.72 36.73 4.53
N THR A 670 -23.04 36.75 4.37
CA THR A 670 -23.85 35.56 4.09
C THR A 670 -24.78 35.79 2.90
N ASP A 671 -25.47 34.73 2.48
CA ASP A 671 -26.63 34.85 1.61
C ASP A 671 -27.87 35.41 2.34
N ASN A 672 -28.94 35.59 1.58
CA ASN A 672 -30.25 35.98 2.11
C ASN A 672 -31.07 34.77 2.58
N GLY A 673 -30.42 33.64 2.87
CA GLY A 673 -31.08 32.44 3.34
C GLY A 673 -31.90 32.70 4.62
N PRO A 674 -33.04 32.01 4.79
CA PRO A 674 -33.97 32.27 5.89
C PRO A 674 -33.33 32.07 7.28
N GLY A 675 -32.28 31.24 7.38
CA GLY A 675 -31.49 31.06 8.60
C GLY A 675 -30.70 32.31 9.02
N TYR A 676 -30.23 33.10 8.05
CA TYR A 676 -29.41 34.31 8.26
C TYR A 676 -30.24 35.59 8.28
N ALA A 677 -31.37 35.64 7.58
CA ALA A 677 -32.24 36.82 7.53
C ALA A 677 -33.12 37.00 8.79
N SER A 678 -33.16 36.01 9.68
CA SER A 678 -34.05 36.00 10.85
C SER A 678 -33.73 37.08 11.89
N ARG A 679 -34.76 37.56 12.60
CA ARG A 679 -34.60 38.54 13.69
C ARG A 679 -33.67 38.01 14.79
N SER A 680 -33.76 36.72 15.11
CA SER A 680 -32.88 36.06 16.08
C SER A 680 -31.41 36.05 15.67
N PHE A 681 -31.10 35.86 14.38
CA PHE A 681 -29.71 35.88 13.91
C PHE A 681 -29.13 37.29 13.93
N LYS A 682 -29.91 38.29 13.52
CA LYS A 682 -29.51 39.71 13.60
C LYS A 682 -29.23 40.13 15.05
N GLN A 683 -30.06 39.69 15.99
CA GLN A 683 -29.85 39.96 17.42
C GLN A 683 -28.59 39.28 17.95
N PHE A 684 -28.31 38.04 17.55
CA PHE A 684 -27.09 37.32 17.87
C PHE A 684 -25.83 38.06 17.37
N CYS A 685 -25.81 38.47 16.10
CA CYS A 685 -24.70 39.25 15.54
C CYS A 685 -24.51 40.59 16.28
N ALA A 686 -25.60 41.29 16.61
CA ALA A 686 -25.55 42.55 17.35
C ALA A 686 -24.98 42.38 18.77
N GLN A 687 -25.39 41.34 19.51
CA GLN A 687 -24.86 41.04 20.85
C GLN A 687 -23.36 40.76 20.83
N LEU A 688 -22.87 40.16 19.75
CA LEU A 688 -21.45 39.86 19.58
C LEU A 688 -20.69 40.97 18.82
N GLY A 689 -21.31 42.11 18.50
CA GLY A 689 -20.66 43.21 17.77
C GLY A 689 -20.15 42.82 16.37
N ILE A 690 -20.78 41.83 15.73
CA ILE A 690 -20.43 41.36 14.38
C ILE A 690 -21.26 42.15 13.37
N LYS A 691 -20.61 42.82 12.42
CA LYS A 691 -21.30 43.51 11.32
C LYS A 691 -21.76 42.46 10.29
N HIS A 692 -23.06 42.20 10.24
CA HIS A 692 -23.65 41.26 9.28
C HIS A 692 -24.02 41.98 7.98
N ILE A 693 -23.53 41.48 6.85
CA ILE A 693 -23.82 41.96 5.50
C ILE A 693 -24.41 40.81 4.69
N THR A 694 -25.49 41.04 3.97
CA THR A 694 -26.05 40.06 3.04
C THR A 694 -25.72 40.42 1.59
N GLY A 695 -25.62 39.40 0.72
CA GLY A 695 -25.39 39.61 -0.71
C GLY A 695 -26.55 40.28 -1.44
N ILE A 696 -26.28 40.83 -2.64
CA ILE A 696 -27.29 41.42 -3.52
C ILE A 696 -28.22 40.30 -4.03
N PRO A 697 -29.55 40.47 -3.99
CA PRO A 697 -30.48 39.50 -4.58
C PRO A 697 -30.18 39.25 -6.06
N TYR A 698 -30.23 37.99 -6.50
CA TYR A 698 -30.08 37.54 -7.90
C TYR A 698 -28.68 37.53 -8.54
N ASN A 699 -27.59 37.59 -7.76
CA ASN A 699 -26.24 37.28 -8.27
C ASN A 699 -25.58 36.12 -7.49
N PRO A 700 -25.78 34.86 -7.91
CA PRO A 700 -25.25 33.68 -7.21
C PRO A 700 -23.72 33.53 -7.31
N GLN A 701 -23.04 34.30 -8.15
CA GLN A 701 -21.57 34.26 -8.31
C GLN A 701 -20.84 35.36 -7.51
N GLY A 702 -21.56 36.18 -6.75
CA GLY A 702 -21.01 37.26 -5.92
C GLY A 702 -20.74 36.87 -4.46
N GLN A 703 -20.75 35.58 -4.12
CA GLN A 703 -20.54 35.07 -2.77
C GLN A 703 -19.35 34.13 -2.70
#